data_AF-A0A093YVT3-F1
#
_entry.id   AF-A0A093YVT3-F1
#
_cell.length_a   1.000
_cell.length_b   1.000
_cell.length_c   1.000
_cell.angle_alpha   90.00
_cell.angle_beta   90.00
_cell.angle_gamma   90.00
#
_symmetry.space_group_name_H-M   'P 1'
#
loop_
_entity.id
_entity.type
_entity.pdbx_description
1 polymer ?
#
loop_
_entity_poly.entity_id
_entity_poly.type
_entity_poly.pdbx_seq_one_letter_code
_entity_poly.pdbx_strand_id
1 'polypeptide(L)'
;MPLHNTGSESSSLFGLLSLHKSLIEIPSISDNEHNVAQWLASYLEDKGFTVKTQVVSTDPPRENIYAYIGSSSHTRTLITSHIDTVPPYWPYERRGDEIWGRGSVDAKGAVAAQIKAVEALRESGSISEGDVGMLFVVGEEVNGAGMLKANDLGLSWETVIFGEPTELKLATGHKGILKFRLDAHGKGGHSGYPEVGRNAIEMLIPALAELPNIDWPRSERFGNTTYNIGRVDGGVADNVIAADAYALVSVRVADGDPKVLERTIRDALFAVAPDVKLTIAPGSYGPVPIDHDVEGFESMVVNYGTDILHLFGDHKRYLYGPGTILLAHSDHEHLKISDLEEAVEGYKNLFRYFLNPQTMILSPLLYLGIIAPPFCPTTAAPALSHPFTTHHSSVANMYSRRSYQVIFDFDGTITAKDTIEPLVQSALAFQHPSLSPAELSQTPLAEAWRNCKSQYLAELSAYYEKENDKPSDDVPVRGPRALEREQRSLDALWDVEMASVQRVGESGIFKGIKFQSFREMGRAAVLAGRQGANDRAVVIREDFPEFLGWIRGTVRANTGVVSVNWNKHWVQGVMDVVAGNLNDYAYGYVTANAVDSRTGMIIGYPRNSSSAIRYLLLTTADKLRAQKNMLEFCFDLGFSSPPALTMYIGDSPTDFSPLLHADIGIIMNSAPSTPGALDDLIDKCGYRVLPVSEYKKLYSKEENEKVAILLSINNYTEIIDSGMLQDENWDPTAAKEAWKKSELED
;
A
#
# COMPACT_ATOMS: atom_id res chain seq x y z
N MET A 1 -69.15 -2.62 7.21
CA MET A 1 -68.03 -1.66 7.37
C MET A 1 -66.81 -2.30 6.74
N PRO A 2 -66.20 -1.66 5.73
CA PRO A 2 -65.38 -2.39 4.78
C PRO A 2 -63.94 -2.58 5.27
N LEU A 3 -63.45 -3.79 5.02
CA LEU A 3 -62.05 -4.19 4.93
C LEU A 3 -61.33 -3.23 3.96
N HIS A 4 -60.35 -2.48 4.46
CA HIS A 4 -59.41 -1.78 3.59
C HIS A 4 -58.37 -2.78 3.06
N ASN A 5 -58.69 -3.30 1.88
CA ASN A 5 -57.82 -3.63 0.75
C ASN A 5 -56.30 -3.45 1.01
N THR A 6 -55.60 -4.50 1.44
CA THR A 6 -54.15 -4.61 1.25
C THR A 6 -53.91 -4.91 -0.22
N GLY A 7 -53.61 -3.86 -0.99
CA GLY A 7 -53.30 -3.98 -2.42
C GLY A 7 -52.22 -5.05 -2.62
N SER A 8 -52.42 -5.90 -3.62
CA SER A 8 -51.37 -6.80 -4.10
C SER A 8 -50.13 -5.98 -4.42
N GLU A 9 -49.04 -6.17 -3.69
CA GLU A 9 -47.74 -5.59 -4.06
C GLU A 9 -47.46 -5.95 -5.53
N SER A 10 -47.08 -4.96 -6.34
CA SER A 10 -46.79 -5.20 -7.75
C SER A 10 -45.62 -6.20 -7.87
N SER A 11 -45.62 -7.06 -8.89
CA SER A 11 -44.52 -8.02 -9.09
C SER A 11 -43.15 -7.36 -9.17
N SER A 12 -43.09 -6.09 -9.63
CA SER A 12 -41.87 -5.29 -9.67
C SER A 12 -41.40 -4.90 -8.27
N LEU A 13 -42.30 -4.36 -7.44
CA LEU A 13 -42.00 -3.98 -6.06
C LEU A 13 -41.56 -5.18 -5.23
N PHE A 14 -42.27 -6.31 -5.34
CA PHE A 14 -41.87 -7.55 -4.67
C PHE A 14 -40.46 -8.00 -5.09
N GLY A 15 -40.13 -7.90 -6.38
CA GLY A 15 -38.80 -8.22 -6.89
C GLY A 15 -37.70 -7.31 -6.36
N LEU A 16 -37.96 -5.99 -6.25
CA LEU A 16 -37.04 -5.01 -5.68
C LEU A 16 -36.77 -5.27 -4.20
N LEU A 17 -37.83 -5.43 -3.40
CA LEU A 17 -37.74 -5.71 -1.97
C LEU A 17 -37.05 -7.05 -1.69
N SER A 18 -37.33 -8.07 -2.50
CA SER A 18 -36.67 -9.37 -2.36
C SER A 18 -35.18 -9.30 -2.66
N LEU A 19 -34.74 -8.54 -3.68
CA LEU A 19 -33.32 -8.35 -3.99
C LEU A 19 -32.61 -7.59 -2.86
N HIS A 20 -33.19 -6.47 -2.43
CA HIS A 20 -32.66 -5.65 -1.34
C HIS A 20 -32.53 -6.45 -0.04
N LYS A 21 -33.57 -7.23 0.29
CA LYS A 21 -33.55 -8.13 1.44
C LYS A 21 -32.41 -9.13 1.39
N SER A 22 -32.25 -9.85 0.26
CA SER A 22 -31.18 -10.84 0.13
C SER A 22 -29.79 -10.22 0.25
N LEU A 23 -29.58 -9.03 -0.33
CA LEU A 23 -28.32 -8.29 -0.18
C LEU A 23 -28.03 -8.00 1.31
N ILE A 24 -29.02 -7.54 2.07
CA ILE A 24 -28.85 -7.19 3.50
C ILE A 24 -28.72 -8.42 4.39
N GLU A 25 -29.47 -9.50 4.11
CA GLU A 25 -29.42 -10.72 4.93
C GLU A 25 -28.04 -11.37 4.88
N ILE A 26 -27.27 -11.21 3.80
CA ILE A 26 -25.90 -11.71 3.72
C ILE A 26 -24.96 -10.70 4.40
N PRO A 27 -24.29 -11.08 5.52
CA PRO A 27 -23.32 -10.22 6.16
C PRO A 27 -22.15 -9.94 5.21
N SER A 28 -21.80 -8.67 5.08
CA SER A 28 -20.69 -8.21 4.24
C SER A 28 -20.01 -7.02 4.88
N ILE A 29 -19.64 -7.15 6.15
CA ILE A 29 -18.72 -6.19 6.76
C ILE A 29 -17.43 -6.20 5.91
N SER A 30 -16.79 -5.06 5.71
CA SER A 30 -15.55 -5.00 4.92
C SER A 30 -14.55 -6.09 5.35
N ASP A 31 -13.91 -6.70 4.36
CA ASP A 31 -13.11 -7.94 4.45
C ASP A 31 -13.89 -9.26 4.55
N ASN A 32 -15.23 -9.24 4.60
CA ASN A 32 -16.11 -10.42 4.60
C ASN A 32 -17.17 -10.35 3.48
N GLU A 33 -16.82 -9.83 2.31
CA GLU A 33 -17.75 -9.60 1.20
C GLU A 33 -17.95 -10.81 0.28
N HIS A 34 -17.09 -11.83 0.38
CA HIS A 34 -17.09 -12.97 -0.54
C HIS A 34 -18.48 -13.58 -0.78
N ASN A 35 -19.22 -13.84 0.30
CA ASN A 35 -20.51 -14.52 0.20
C ASN A 35 -21.56 -13.66 -0.52
N VAL A 36 -21.59 -12.34 -0.28
CA VAL A 36 -22.53 -11.45 -0.98
C VAL A 36 -22.11 -11.28 -2.44
N ALA A 37 -20.80 -11.26 -2.73
CA ALA A 37 -20.28 -11.16 -4.08
C ALA A 37 -20.63 -12.40 -4.92
N GLN A 38 -20.41 -13.60 -4.38
CA GLN A 38 -20.77 -14.85 -5.04
C GLN A 38 -22.29 -14.94 -5.28
N TRP A 39 -23.09 -14.62 -4.25
CA TRP A 39 -24.54 -14.64 -4.38
C TRP A 39 -25.04 -13.65 -5.45
N LEU A 40 -24.51 -12.43 -5.45
CA LEU A 40 -24.92 -11.39 -6.39
C LEU A 40 -24.47 -11.72 -7.83
N ALA A 41 -23.29 -12.31 -7.99
CA ALA A 41 -22.85 -12.81 -9.29
C ALA A 41 -23.83 -13.86 -9.85
N SER A 42 -24.19 -14.87 -9.06
CA SER A 42 -25.18 -15.87 -9.46
C SER A 42 -26.56 -15.27 -9.73
N TYR A 43 -27.02 -14.33 -8.89
CA TYR A 43 -28.28 -13.62 -9.11
C TYR A 43 -28.31 -12.91 -10.47
N LEU A 44 -27.22 -12.24 -10.86
CA LEU A 44 -27.13 -11.51 -12.13
C LEU A 44 -27.01 -12.47 -13.33
N GLU A 45 -26.31 -13.60 -13.19
CA GLU A 45 -26.27 -14.66 -14.20
C GLU A 45 -27.65 -15.28 -14.43
N ASP A 46 -28.40 -15.58 -13.36
CA ASP A 46 -29.78 -16.08 -13.42
C ASP A 46 -30.74 -15.09 -14.11
N LYS A 47 -30.41 -13.80 -14.04
CA LYS A 47 -31.11 -12.72 -14.75
C LYS A 47 -30.63 -12.55 -16.19
N GLY A 48 -29.73 -13.40 -16.68
CA GLY A 48 -29.26 -13.41 -18.07
C GLY A 48 -28.24 -12.32 -18.41
N PHE A 49 -27.53 -11.79 -17.41
CA PHE A 49 -26.36 -10.94 -17.64
C PHE A 49 -25.10 -11.81 -17.79
N THR A 50 -24.14 -11.33 -18.56
CA THR A 50 -22.79 -11.88 -18.55
C THR A 50 -22.05 -11.28 -17.36
N VAL A 51 -21.51 -12.13 -16.48
CA VAL A 51 -20.85 -11.71 -15.24
C VAL A 51 -19.37 -12.09 -15.27
N LYS A 52 -18.52 -11.18 -14.80
CA LYS A 52 -17.10 -11.40 -14.53
C LYS A 52 -16.81 -10.99 -13.09
N THR A 53 -16.23 -11.89 -12.31
CA THR A 53 -15.65 -11.52 -11.01
C THR A 53 -14.22 -11.03 -11.18
N GLN A 54 -13.84 -10.04 -10.38
CA GLN A 54 -12.48 -9.51 -10.34
C GLN A 54 -11.94 -9.66 -8.93
N VAL A 55 -10.94 -10.55 -8.76
CA VAL A 55 -10.31 -10.79 -7.46
C VAL A 55 -9.58 -9.53 -6.98
N VAL A 56 -9.95 -9.07 -5.79
CA VAL A 56 -9.35 -7.94 -5.06
C VAL A 56 -8.36 -8.46 -4.02
N SER A 57 -8.74 -9.50 -3.28
CA SER A 57 -7.88 -10.23 -2.34
C SER A 57 -8.20 -11.72 -2.38
N THR A 58 -7.22 -12.57 -2.05
CA THR A 58 -7.39 -14.03 -1.91
C THR A 58 -7.44 -14.49 -0.46
N ASP A 59 -6.97 -13.66 0.48
CA ASP A 59 -7.01 -13.95 1.92
C ASP A 59 -7.21 -12.65 2.73
N PRO A 60 -8.41 -12.39 3.27
CA PRO A 60 -9.65 -13.11 2.96
C PRO A 60 -10.04 -12.97 1.47
N PRO A 61 -10.80 -13.92 0.90
CA PRO A 61 -11.25 -13.82 -0.49
C PRO A 61 -12.21 -12.63 -0.64
N ARG A 62 -11.94 -11.76 -1.61
CA ARG A 62 -12.73 -10.55 -1.89
C ARG A 62 -12.73 -10.29 -3.37
N GLU A 63 -13.87 -9.97 -3.94
CA GLU A 63 -14.00 -9.76 -5.38
C GLU A 63 -15.06 -8.73 -5.75
N ASN A 64 -14.75 -7.93 -6.78
CA ASN A 64 -15.74 -7.10 -7.43
C ASN A 64 -16.56 -7.94 -8.42
N ILE A 65 -17.74 -7.45 -8.77
CA ILE A 65 -18.63 -8.06 -9.76
C ILE A 65 -18.82 -7.08 -10.90
N TYR A 66 -18.45 -7.47 -12.11
CA TYR A 66 -18.73 -6.72 -13.32
C TYR A 66 -19.72 -7.48 -14.21
N ALA A 67 -20.93 -6.93 -14.37
CA ALA A 67 -22.01 -7.54 -15.14
C ALA A 67 -22.44 -6.64 -16.31
N TYR A 68 -22.76 -7.23 -17.46
CA TYR A 68 -23.15 -6.50 -18.66
C TYR A 68 -24.08 -7.32 -19.57
N ILE A 69 -24.69 -6.65 -20.55
CA ILE A 69 -25.64 -7.28 -21.49
C ILE A 69 -24.87 -7.85 -22.68
N GLY A 70 -25.13 -9.12 -23.04
CA GLY A 70 -24.56 -9.74 -24.22
C GLY A 70 -23.10 -10.16 -24.04
N SER A 71 -22.33 -10.12 -25.12
CA SER A 71 -20.94 -10.62 -25.18
C SER A 71 -19.89 -9.53 -24.98
N SER A 72 -20.20 -8.28 -25.30
CA SER A 72 -19.29 -7.14 -25.18
C SER A 72 -19.21 -6.61 -23.76
N SER A 73 -18.03 -6.72 -23.15
CA SER A 73 -17.72 -6.09 -21.86
C SER A 73 -17.48 -4.59 -21.95
N HIS A 74 -17.38 -4.01 -23.16
CA HIS A 74 -17.24 -2.57 -23.35
C HIS A 74 -18.63 -1.95 -23.39
N THR A 75 -18.89 -1.05 -22.44
CA THR A 75 -20.18 -0.37 -22.29
C THR A 75 -19.99 1.14 -22.29
N ARG A 76 -21.03 1.86 -22.71
CA ARG A 76 -20.98 3.33 -22.77
C ARG A 76 -21.12 3.97 -21.40
N THR A 77 -22.04 3.45 -20.60
CA THR A 77 -22.30 3.87 -19.22
C THR A 77 -21.91 2.78 -18.25
N LEU A 78 -21.36 3.16 -17.10
CA LEU A 78 -21.18 2.31 -15.93
C LEU A 78 -22.11 2.78 -14.82
N ILE A 79 -22.74 1.84 -14.14
CA ILE A 79 -23.31 2.09 -12.81
C ILE A 79 -22.53 1.29 -11.78
N THR A 80 -22.31 1.90 -10.63
CA THR A 80 -21.49 1.29 -9.60
C THR A 80 -21.93 1.72 -8.21
N SER A 81 -21.72 0.84 -7.24
CA SER A 81 -21.92 1.06 -5.81
C SER A 81 -21.19 -0.05 -5.06
N HIS A 82 -20.99 0.09 -3.76
CA HIS A 82 -20.28 -0.89 -2.95
C HIS A 82 -21.24 -1.90 -2.31
N ILE A 83 -20.71 -3.09 -2.01
CA ILE A 83 -21.47 -4.18 -1.37
C ILE A 83 -20.95 -4.53 0.03
N ASP A 84 -19.83 -3.94 0.46
CA ASP A 84 -19.40 -3.97 1.85
C ASP A 84 -20.20 -3.01 2.72
N THR A 85 -20.06 -3.15 4.04
CA THR A 85 -20.77 -2.38 5.07
C THR A 85 -19.88 -2.19 6.30
N VAL A 86 -20.19 -1.22 7.16
CA VAL A 86 -19.54 -1.07 8.46
C VAL A 86 -20.04 -2.05 9.55
N PRO A 87 -19.23 -2.36 10.58
CA PRO A 87 -19.70 -3.09 11.75
C PRO A 87 -20.62 -2.24 12.67
N PRO A 88 -21.48 -2.87 13.51
CA PRO A 88 -21.81 -4.29 13.50
C PRO A 88 -22.83 -4.65 12.41
N TYR A 89 -22.88 -5.93 12.06
CA TYR A 89 -23.95 -6.50 11.22
C TYR A 89 -25.22 -6.72 12.04
N TRP A 90 -26.36 -6.52 11.37
CA TRP A 90 -27.69 -6.88 11.84
C TRP A 90 -28.64 -7.10 10.65
N PRO A 91 -29.62 -8.00 10.78
CA PRO A 91 -30.37 -8.49 9.64
C PRO A 91 -31.43 -7.51 9.12
N TYR A 92 -31.98 -7.84 7.95
CA TYR A 92 -33.11 -7.14 7.37
C TYR A 92 -34.35 -7.25 8.27
N GLU A 93 -35.02 -6.13 8.52
CA GLU A 93 -36.31 -6.08 9.19
C GLU A 93 -37.24 -5.10 8.48
N ARG A 94 -38.45 -5.54 8.14
CA ARG A 94 -39.49 -4.67 7.60
C ARG A 94 -40.37 -4.16 8.73
N ARG A 95 -40.43 -2.84 8.91
CA ARG A 95 -41.28 -2.17 9.90
C ARG A 95 -42.25 -1.25 9.17
N GLY A 96 -43.40 -1.80 8.79
CA GLY A 96 -44.41 -1.05 8.01
C GLY A 96 -43.88 -0.69 6.61
N ASP A 97 -43.75 0.61 6.34
CA ASP A 97 -43.21 1.20 5.12
C ASP A 97 -41.69 1.45 5.17
N GLU A 98 -41.04 1.08 6.27
CA GLU A 98 -39.59 1.20 6.45
C GLU A 98 -38.89 -0.16 6.36
N ILE A 99 -37.67 -0.11 5.85
CA ILE A 99 -36.75 -1.23 5.79
C ILE A 99 -35.54 -0.89 6.64
N TRP A 100 -35.28 -1.73 7.64
CA TRP A 100 -34.19 -1.61 8.59
C TRP A 100 -33.16 -2.70 8.32
N GLY A 101 -31.89 -2.42 8.62
CA GLY A 101 -30.78 -3.37 8.49
C GLY A 101 -29.48 -2.71 8.05
N ARG A 102 -28.35 -3.40 8.23
CA ARG A 102 -27.02 -2.84 7.90
C ARG A 102 -26.84 -2.85 6.40
N GLY A 103 -26.54 -1.68 5.85
CA GLY A 103 -26.46 -1.43 4.43
C GLY A 103 -27.82 -1.28 3.75
N SER A 104 -28.92 -1.19 4.52
CA SER A 104 -30.22 -0.86 3.97
C SER A 104 -30.21 0.46 3.22
N VAL A 105 -29.48 1.44 3.76
CA VAL A 105 -29.16 2.72 3.16
C VAL A 105 -27.82 2.61 2.44
N ASP A 106 -26.76 2.22 3.15
CA ASP A 106 -25.37 2.43 2.73
C ASP A 106 -24.60 1.12 2.40
N ALA A 107 -24.48 0.69 1.15
CA ALA A 107 -25.12 1.25 -0.05
C ALA A 107 -26.01 0.23 -0.78
N LYS A 108 -26.45 -0.86 -0.11
CA LYS A 108 -27.20 -1.95 -0.78
C LYS A 108 -28.57 -1.51 -1.30
N GLY A 109 -29.14 -0.42 -0.77
CA GLY A 109 -30.31 0.25 -1.34
C GLY A 109 -30.07 0.75 -2.77
N ALA A 110 -28.93 1.41 -2.99
CA ALA A 110 -28.50 1.87 -4.31
C ALA A 110 -28.23 0.68 -5.24
N VAL A 111 -27.52 -0.35 -4.78
CA VAL A 111 -27.24 -1.58 -5.54
C VAL A 111 -28.54 -2.22 -6.06
N ALA A 112 -29.54 -2.40 -5.19
CA ALA A 112 -30.82 -3.00 -5.57
C ALA A 112 -31.58 -2.14 -6.60
N ALA A 113 -31.63 -0.83 -6.39
CA ALA A 113 -32.31 0.09 -7.30
C ALA A 113 -31.63 0.19 -8.68
N GLN A 114 -30.30 0.20 -8.72
CA GLN A 114 -29.50 0.17 -9.94
C GLN A 114 -29.79 -1.08 -10.79
N ILE A 115 -29.75 -2.27 -10.16
CA ILE A 115 -30.02 -3.53 -10.84
C ILE A 115 -31.44 -3.55 -11.40
N LYS A 116 -32.44 -3.12 -10.62
CA LYS A 116 -33.84 -3.11 -11.06
C LYS A 116 -34.12 -2.09 -12.16
N ALA A 117 -33.43 -0.95 -12.17
CA ALA A 117 -33.51 -0.01 -13.27
C ALA A 117 -32.99 -0.63 -14.58
N VAL A 118 -31.84 -1.31 -14.54
CA VAL A 118 -31.27 -1.99 -15.71
C VAL A 118 -32.15 -3.16 -16.18
N GLU A 119 -32.65 -4.00 -15.27
CA GLU A 119 -33.58 -5.08 -15.60
C GLU A 119 -34.82 -4.53 -16.33
N ALA A 120 -35.46 -3.50 -15.78
CA ALA A 120 -36.66 -2.91 -16.35
C ALA A 120 -36.43 -2.27 -17.73
N LEU A 121 -35.31 -1.56 -17.92
CA LEU A 121 -34.97 -0.95 -19.20
C LEU A 121 -34.62 -1.98 -20.27
N ARG A 122 -33.98 -3.09 -19.88
CA ARG A 122 -33.67 -4.19 -20.78
C ARG A 122 -34.95 -4.91 -21.21
N GLU A 123 -35.86 -5.17 -20.28
CA GLU A 123 -37.16 -5.79 -20.56
C GLU A 123 -38.05 -4.92 -21.47
N SER A 124 -37.98 -3.58 -21.34
CA SER A 124 -38.67 -2.66 -22.24
C SER A 124 -37.98 -2.47 -23.60
N GLY A 125 -36.81 -3.06 -23.81
CA GLY A 125 -35.99 -2.89 -25.01
C GLY A 125 -35.39 -1.49 -25.17
N SER A 126 -35.28 -0.73 -24.08
CA SER A 126 -34.74 0.64 -24.08
C SER A 126 -33.21 0.67 -24.00
N ILE A 127 -32.58 -0.45 -23.63
CA ILE A 127 -31.12 -0.64 -23.60
C ILE A 127 -30.77 -2.00 -24.21
N SER A 128 -29.53 -2.12 -24.68
CA SER A 128 -29.01 -3.27 -25.40
C SER A 128 -27.52 -3.52 -25.08
N GLU A 129 -26.92 -4.51 -25.74
CA GLU A 129 -25.50 -4.82 -25.60
C GLU A 129 -24.63 -3.60 -25.88
N GLY A 130 -23.68 -3.30 -24.98
CA GLY A 130 -22.81 -2.14 -25.07
C GLY A 130 -23.35 -0.84 -24.46
N ASP A 131 -24.60 -0.79 -24.01
CA ASP A 131 -25.14 0.45 -23.42
C ASP A 131 -24.72 0.63 -21.95
N VAL A 132 -24.88 -0.41 -21.12
CA VAL A 132 -24.64 -0.33 -19.67
C VAL A 132 -23.87 -1.52 -19.12
N GLY A 133 -22.90 -1.21 -18.24
CA GLY A 133 -22.24 -2.16 -17.35
C GLY A 133 -22.57 -1.85 -15.90
N MET A 134 -22.64 -2.89 -15.06
CA MET A 134 -22.85 -2.79 -13.62
C MET A 134 -21.59 -3.28 -12.92
N LEU A 135 -20.95 -2.44 -12.12
CA LEU A 135 -19.76 -2.78 -11.36
C LEU A 135 -20.05 -2.64 -9.86
N PHE A 136 -20.10 -3.74 -9.13
CA PHE A 136 -20.28 -3.72 -7.68
C PHE A 136 -18.96 -4.03 -6.99
N VAL A 137 -18.50 -3.10 -6.14
CA VAL A 137 -17.15 -3.11 -5.58
C VAL A 137 -17.13 -3.43 -4.09
N VAL A 138 -15.97 -3.87 -3.60
CA VAL A 138 -15.73 -4.20 -2.19
C VAL A 138 -14.71 -3.24 -1.56
N GLY A 139 -14.86 -2.95 -0.27
CA GLY A 139 -13.87 -2.22 0.52
C GLY A 139 -13.93 -0.70 0.45
N GLU A 140 -15.07 -0.14 0.04
CA GLU A 140 -15.30 1.32 -0.01
C GLU A 140 -15.08 1.92 1.39
N GLU A 141 -15.67 1.29 2.41
CA GLU A 141 -15.77 1.75 3.79
C GLU A 141 -14.43 1.84 4.53
N VAL A 142 -13.37 1.27 3.93
CA VAL A 142 -12.03 1.19 4.51
C VAL A 142 -10.99 1.95 3.70
N ASN A 143 -10.83 1.62 2.42
CA ASN A 143 -9.70 2.10 1.61
C ASN A 143 -9.97 2.17 0.11
N GLY A 144 -11.16 1.84 -0.37
CA GLY A 144 -11.52 1.87 -1.79
C GLY A 144 -10.81 0.81 -2.64
N ALA A 145 -10.34 -0.30 -2.04
CA ALA A 145 -9.56 -1.33 -2.75
C ALA A 145 -10.28 -1.88 -3.99
N GLY A 146 -11.59 -2.10 -3.91
CA GLY A 146 -12.39 -2.61 -5.02
C GLY A 146 -12.41 -1.65 -6.19
N MET A 147 -12.71 -0.36 -5.97
CA MET A 147 -12.73 0.62 -7.05
C MET A 147 -11.33 0.86 -7.64
N LEU A 148 -10.28 0.91 -6.81
CA LEU A 148 -8.90 0.98 -7.29
C LEU A 148 -8.56 -0.21 -8.20
N LYS A 149 -8.98 -1.42 -7.81
CA LYS A 149 -8.77 -2.64 -8.59
C LYS A 149 -9.55 -2.62 -9.90
N ALA A 150 -10.71 -1.96 -9.97
CA ALA A 150 -11.52 -1.88 -11.19
C ALA A 150 -10.78 -1.27 -12.38
N ASN A 151 -9.77 -0.42 -12.14
CA ASN A 151 -8.91 0.12 -13.20
C ASN A 151 -8.15 -0.98 -13.98
N ASP A 152 -7.88 -2.13 -13.35
CA ASP A 152 -7.21 -3.27 -14.01
C ASP A 152 -8.12 -3.98 -15.03
N LEU A 153 -9.42 -3.65 -15.09
CA LEU A 153 -10.32 -4.17 -16.14
C LEU A 153 -9.93 -3.67 -17.53
N GLY A 154 -9.19 -2.56 -17.63
CA GLY A 154 -8.78 -1.96 -18.90
C GLY A 154 -9.96 -1.43 -19.72
N LEU A 155 -11.05 -1.06 -19.05
CA LEU A 155 -12.27 -0.52 -19.65
C LEU A 155 -12.33 1.00 -19.48
N SER A 156 -13.11 1.66 -20.33
CA SER A 156 -13.39 3.08 -20.25
C SER A 156 -14.87 3.32 -20.52
N TRP A 157 -15.44 4.33 -19.87
CA TRP A 157 -16.84 4.70 -20.01
C TRP A 157 -16.97 6.18 -20.36
N GLU A 158 -18.05 6.57 -21.03
CA GLU A 158 -18.41 7.97 -21.24
C GLU A 158 -18.98 8.59 -19.95
N THR A 159 -19.72 7.78 -19.20
CA THR A 159 -20.43 8.21 -17.99
C THR A 159 -20.40 7.12 -16.94
N VAL A 160 -20.18 7.51 -15.69
CA VAL A 160 -20.24 6.64 -14.51
C VAL A 160 -21.23 7.23 -13.50
N ILE A 161 -22.19 6.42 -13.08
CA ILE A 161 -23.18 6.77 -12.06
C ILE A 161 -22.87 5.95 -10.81
N PHE A 162 -22.40 6.63 -9.77
CA PHE A 162 -22.11 6.09 -8.46
C PHE A 162 -23.36 6.12 -7.59
N GLY A 163 -23.58 5.04 -6.84
CA GLY A 163 -24.73 4.83 -5.96
C GLY A 163 -24.34 5.02 -4.51
N GLU A 164 -24.82 6.10 -3.89
CA GLU A 164 -24.61 6.45 -2.49
C GLU A 164 -25.88 7.10 -1.90
N PRO A 165 -26.03 7.21 -0.57
CA PRO A 165 -27.20 7.83 0.07
C PRO A 165 -27.31 9.35 -0.13
N THR A 166 -27.96 9.79 -1.22
CA THR A 166 -28.08 11.21 -1.59
C THR A 166 -29.51 11.77 -1.51
N GLU A 167 -30.40 11.15 -0.73
CA GLU A 167 -31.79 11.61 -0.56
C GLU A 167 -32.53 11.75 -1.90
N LEU A 168 -32.20 10.92 -2.90
CA LEU A 168 -32.76 11.01 -4.26
C LEU A 168 -32.41 12.33 -4.98
N LYS A 169 -31.30 12.97 -4.61
CA LYS A 169 -30.77 14.19 -5.22
C LYS A 169 -29.46 13.88 -5.95
N LEU A 170 -29.13 14.65 -6.98
CA LEU A 170 -27.81 14.58 -7.61
C LEU A 170 -26.78 15.32 -6.76
N ALA A 171 -25.74 14.61 -6.32
CA ALA A 171 -24.66 15.29 -5.63
C ALA A 171 -23.84 16.10 -6.64
N THR A 172 -23.66 17.37 -6.32
CA THR A 172 -22.83 18.29 -7.11
C THR A 172 -21.35 18.15 -6.72
N GLY A 173 -21.06 17.47 -5.63
CA GLY A 173 -19.71 17.22 -5.16
C GLY A 173 -19.71 16.69 -3.73
N HIS A 174 -18.54 16.25 -3.28
CA HIS A 174 -18.32 15.86 -1.91
C HIS A 174 -17.08 16.51 -1.28
N LYS A 175 -17.09 16.64 0.04
CA LYS A 175 -15.91 17.10 0.79
C LYS A 175 -14.76 16.12 0.65
N GLY A 176 -13.54 16.65 0.70
CA GLY A 176 -12.32 15.87 0.82
C GLY A 176 -12.18 15.25 2.21
N ILE A 177 -11.11 14.48 2.40
CA ILE A 177 -10.77 13.90 3.68
C ILE A 177 -9.29 14.05 3.98
N LEU A 178 -8.96 14.38 5.22
CA LEU A 178 -7.62 14.34 5.77
C LEU A 178 -7.72 13.69 7.15
N LYS A 179 -7.02 12.57 7.35
CA LYS A 179 -6.95 11.90 8.65
C LYS A 179 -5.54 12.07 9.20
N PHE A 180 -5.41 12.32 10.50
CA PHE A 180 -4.11 12.40 11.14
C PHE A 180 -4.13 11.87 12.56
N ARG A 181 -2.94 11.48 13.03
CA ARG A 181 -2.67 11.00 14.37
C ARG A 181 -1.72 11.96 15.07
N LEU A 182 -2.01 12.22 16.34
CA LEU A 182 -1.14 12.94 17.26
C LEU A 182 -0.62 11.94 18.29
N ASP A 183 0.69 11.86 18.46
CA ASP A 183 1.35 11.01 19.46
C ASP A 183 2.13 11.87 20.44
N ALA A 184 1.99 11.61 21.74
CA ALA A 184 2.77 12.24 22.80
C ALA A 184 3.52 11.16 23.58
N HIS A 185 4.84 11.37 23.73
CA HIS A 185 5.70 10.49 24.51
C HIS A 185 6.30 11.28 25.68
N GLY A 186 5.89 10.88 26.88
CA GLY A 186 6.31 11.43 28.15
C GLY A 186 7.27 10.48 28.88
N LYS A 187 7.18 10.49 30.21
CA LYS A 187 7.95 9.63 31.10
C LYS A 187 7.07 9.20 32.26
N GLY A 188 6.91 7.89 32.42
CA GLY A 188 6.13 7.32 33.52
C GLY A 188 6.75 7.58 34.89
N GLY A 189 5.91 7.55 35.92
CA GLY A 189 6.31 7.78 37.32
C GLY A 189 5.12 7.68 38.25
N HIS A 190 5.38 7.62 39.56
CA HIS A 190 4.30 7.64 40.55
C HIS A 190 3.67 9.04 40.59
N SER A 191 2.34 9.17 40.43
CA SER A 191 1.70 10.49 40.26
C SER A 191 1.83 11.43 41.46
N GLY A 192 2.16 10.89 42.64
CA GLY A 192 2.54 11.68 43.83
C GLY A 192 3.87 12.45 43.74
N TYR A 193 4.69 12.18 42.71
CA TYR A 193 5.97 12.85 42.46
C TYR A 193 6.03 13.32 40.99
N PRO A 194 5.21 14.30 40.58
CA PRO A 194 5.11 14.72 39.18
C PRO A 194 6.46 15.13 38.57
N GLU A 195 7.40 15.62 39.38
CA GLU A 195 8.75 16.02 38.96
C GLU A 195 9.63 14.88 38.42
N VAL A 196 9.30 13.61 38.70
CA VAL A 196 10.10 12.46 38.20
C VAL A 196 9.68 11.98 36.82
N GLY A 197 8.53 12.44 36.33
CA GLY A 197 7.92 12.04 35.08
C GLY A 197 7.53 13.22 34.19
N ARG A 198 6.91 12.90 33.06
CA ARG A 198 6.34 13.87 32.12
C ARG A 198 5.05 13.27 31.58
N ASN A 199 3.92 13.92 31.81
CA ASN A 199 2.62 13.33 31.51
C ASN A 199 2.27 13.50 30.02
N ALA A 200 2.26 12.40 29.26
CA ALA A 200 1.94 12.40 27.84
C ALA A 200 0.51 12.90 27.53
N ILE A 201 -0.46 12.65 28.42
CA ILE A 201 -1.82 13.17 28.26
C ILE A 201 -1.82 14.69 28.36
N GLU A 202 -1.11 15.26 29.35
CA GLU A 202 -0.99 16.71 29.50
C GLU A 202 -0.27 17.36 28.33
N MET A 203 0.70 16.67 27.71
CA MET A 203 1.37 17.15 26.50
C MET A 203 0.43 17.17 25.28
N LEU A 204 -0.53 16.25 25.20
CA LEU A 204 -1.47 16.14 24.09
C LEU A 204 -2.60 17.17 24.18
N ILE A 205 -3.01 17.57 25.39
CA ILE A 205 -4.13 18.49 25.63
C ILE A 205 -3.98 19.82 24.86
N PRO A 206 -2.84 20.55 24.91
CA PRO A 206 -2.69 21.81 24.18
C PRO A 206 -2.87 21.65 22.66
N ALA A 207 -2.37 20.56 22.07
CA ALA A 207 -2.55 20.28 20.65
C ALA A 207 -4.04 20.10 20.29
N LEU A 208 -4.78 19.33 21.10
CA LEU A 208 -6.21 19.13 20.89
C LEU A 208 -7.03 20.41 21.11
N ALA A 209 -6.64 21.21 22.10
CA ALA A 209 -7.28 22.49 22.41
C ALA A 209 -7.06 23.55 21.33
N GLU A 210 -6.08 23.37 20.45
CA GLU A 210 -5.76 24.30 19.37
C GLU A 210 -6.52 24.01 18.07
N LEU A 211 -7.01 22.78 17.87
CA LEU A 211 -7.80 22.42 16.68
C LEU A 211 -8.98 23.37 16.37
N PRO A 212 -9.75 23.89 17.34
CA PRO A 212 -10.79 24.88 17.08
C PRO A 212 -10.28 26.25 16.60
N ASN A 213 -9.02 26.58 16.88
CA ASN A 213 -8.40 27.87 16.58
C ASN A 213 -7.70 27.90 15.21
N ILE A 214 -7.50 26.73 14.60
CA ILE A 214 -6.97 26.61 13.24
C ILE A 214 -7.93 27.32 12.27
N ASP A 215 -7.38 28.17 11.40
CA ASP A 215 -8.13 28.81 10.32
C ASP A 215 -8.43 27.79 9.22
N TRP A 216 -9.51 27.02 9.43
CA TRP A 216 -9.92 25.96 8.53
C TRP A 216 -10.46 26.53 7.22
N PRO A 217 -10.01 26.03 6.06
CA PRO A 217 -10.44 26.56 4.77
C PRO A 217 -11.93 26.28 4.55
N ARG A 218 -12.60 27.18 3.83
CA ARG A 218 -14.03 27.10 3.52
C ARG A 218 -14.26 27.48 2.06
N SER A 219 -15.29 26.91 1.45
CA SER A 219 -15.73 27.28 0.11
C SER A 219 -17.22 27.61 0.08
N GLU A 220 -17.64 28.37 -0.92
CA GLU A 220 -19.06 28.65 -1.15
C GLU A 220 -19.85 27.36 -1.41
N ARG A 221 -19.27 26.43 -2.18
CA ARG A 221 -19.92 25.17 -2.57
C ARG A 221 -19.96 24.17 -1.42
N PHE A 222 -18.83 23.90 -0.76
CA PHE A 222 -18.73 22.84 0.25
C PHE A 222 -18.89 23.36 1.69
N GLY A 223 -19.05 24.66 1.88
CA GLY A 223 -19.17 25.27 3.20
C GLY A 223 -17.88 25.18 4.00
N ASN A 224 -17.99 24.90 5.29
CA ASN A 224 -16.84 24.87 6.20
C ASN A 224 -16.15 23.51 6.20
N THR A 225 -14.81 23.53 6.25
CA THR A 225 -14.04 22.36 6.69
C THR A 225 -14.41 22.05 8.13
N THR A 226 -14.63 20.77 8.44
CA THR A 226 -14.94 20.31 9.80
C THR A 226 -13.91 19.29 10.24
N TYR A 227 -13.66 19.19 11.54
CA TYR A 227 -12.82 18.15 12.11
C TYR A 227 -13.55 17.42 13.23
N ASN A 228 -13.11 16.20 13.51
CA ASN A 228 -13.62 15.34 14.57
C ASN A 228 -12.45 14.66 15.27
N ILE A 229 -12.32 14.83 16.59
CA ILE A 229 -11.42 14.04 17.42
C ILE A 229 -12.12 12.71 17.70
N GLY A 230 -11.84 11.71 16.86
CA GLY A 230 -12.59 10.46 16.85
C GLY A 230 -12.15 9.46 17.92
N ARG A 231 -10.90 9.54 18.40
CA ARG A 231 -10.38 8.71 19.48
C ARG A 231 -9.29 9.44 20.24
N VAL A 232 -9.29 9.30 21.56
CA VAL A 232 -8.19 9.70 22.45
C VAL A 232 -7.94 8.55 23.40
N ASP A 233 -6.67 8.22 23.62
CA ASP A 233 -6.25 7.10 24.47
C ASP A 233 -4.89 7.43 25.12
N GLY A 234 -4.61 6.87 26.30
CA GLY A 234 -3.37 7.14 27.02
C GLY A 234 -3.46 6.88 28.53
N GLY A 235 -2.29 6.66 29.13
CA GLY A 235 -2.18 6.30 30.55
C GLY A 235 -2.54 4.85 30.85
N VAL A 236 -2.21 4.41 32.06
CA VAL A 236 -2.39 3.01 32.50
C VAL A 236 -3.11 2.88 33.84
N ALA A 237 -3.01 3.89 34.71
CA ALA A 237 -3.67 3.96 36.01
C ALA A 237 -3.71 5.41 36.50
N ASP A 238 -4.61 5.74 37.43
CA ASP A 238 -4.75 7.09 38.02
C ASP A 238 -3.54 7.50 38.88
N ASN A 239 -2.86 6.54 39.48
CA ASN A 239 -1.66 6.74 40.30
C ASN A 239 -0.34 6.65 39.51
N VAL A 240 -0.39 6.59 38.18
CA VAL A 240 0.79 6.51 37.29
C VAL A 240 0.74 7.64 36.27
N ILE A 241 1.82 8.43 36.20
CA ILE A 241 2.02 9.45 35.16
C ILE A 241 2.02 8.75 33.80
N ALA A 242 1.17 9.21 32.86
CA ALA A 242 1.06 8.58 31.55
C ALA A 242 2.36 8.76 30.76
N ALA A 243 3.00 7.65 30.37
CA ALA A 243 4.18 7.67 29.52
C ALA A 243 3.82 7.87 28.04
N ASP A 244 2.64 7.43 27.62
CA ASP A 244 2.18 7.50 26.23
C ASP A 244 0.72 7.92 26.16
N ALA A 245 0.41 8.73 25.15
CA ALA A 245 -0.95 9.12 24.79
C ALA A 245 -1.05 9.42 23.30
N TYR A 246 -2.22 9.24 22.70
CA TYR A 246 -2.47 9.61 21.31
C TYR A 246 -3.90 10.06 21.06
N ALA A 247 -4.08 10.75 19.93
CA ALA A 247 -5.40 11.08 19.39
C ALA A 247 -5.48 10.79 17.88
N LEU A 248 -6.66 10.36 17.42
CA LEU A 248 -6.99 10.20 16.00
C LEU A 248 -8.01 11.28 15.61
N VAL A 249 -7.67 12.06 14.59
CA VAL A 249 -8.48 13.18 14.12
C VAL A 249 -8.82 12.98 12.64
N SER A 250 -10.09 13.20 12.29
CA SER A 250 -10.57 13.19 10.91
C SER A 250 -11.09 14.56 10.53
N VAL A 251 -10.66 15.06 9.37
CA VAL A 251 -11.02 16.36 8.81
C VAL A 251 -11.77 16.16 7.50
N ARG A 252 -12.95 16.76 7.36
CA ARG A 252 -13.71 16.85 6.11
C ARG A 252 -13.34 18.16 5.41
N VAL A 253 -12.52 18.06 4.36
CA VAL A 253 -11.88 19.20 3.69
C VAL A 253 -12.85 19.84 2.71
N ALA A 254 -13.24 21.09 2.95
CA ALA A 254 -14.17 21.83 2.10
C ALA A 254 -13.47 22.67 1.01
N ASP A 255 -12.18 22.94 1.18
CA ASP A 255 -11.36 23.65 0.20
C ASP A 255 -9.86 23.39 0.43
N GLY A 256 -9.06 23.59 -0.61
CA GLY A 256 -7.60 23.52 -0.58
C GLY A 256 -6.98 22.13 -0.81
N ASP A 257 -5.66 22.14 -1.02
CA ASP A 257 -4.82 20.95 -1.12
C ASP A 257 -4.52 20.41 0.31
N PRO A 258 -4.79 19.13 0.61
CA PRO A 258 -4.44 18.51 1.88
C PRO A 258 -2.99 18.72 2.32
N LYS A 259 -2.03 18.87 1.39
CA LYS A 259 -0.62 19.16 1.72
C LYS A 259 -0.42 20.55 2.29
N VAL A 260 -1.20 21.52 1.82
CA VAL A 260 -1.19 22.88 2.36
C VAL A 260 -1.82 22.84 3.75
N LEU A 261 -2.96 22.14 3.87
CA LEU A 261 -3.65 21.98 5.14
C LEU A 261 -2.80 21.25 6.20
N GLU A 262 -2.02 20.23 5.80
CA GLU A 262 -1.06 19.57 6.69
C GLU A 262 -0.06 20.56 7.29
N ARG A 263 0.46 21.49 6.49
CA ARG A 263 1.39 22.51 6.99
C ARG A 263 0.71 23.44 7.97
N THR A 264 -0.49 23.92 7.64
CA THR A 264 -1.29 24.77 8.53
C THR A 264 -1.57 24.09 9.87
N ILE A 265 -1.95 22.81 9.85
CA ILE A 265 -2.16 22.01 11.06
C ILE A 265 -0.85 21.88 11.84
N ARG A 266 0.24 21.51 11.17
CA ARG A 266 1.54 21.31 11.81
C ARG A 266 2.02 22.59 12.50
N ASP A 267 1.94 23.72 11.82
CA ASP A 267 2.41 25.01 12.32
C ASP A 267 1.60 25.47 13.54
N ALA A 268 0.26 25.34 13.48
CA ALA A 268 -0.62 25.68 14.61
C ALA A 268 -0.37 24.77 15.82
N LEU A 269 -0.28 23.46 15.60
CA LEU A 269 -0.10 22.49 16.69
C LEU A 269 1.28 22.60 17.34
N PHE A 270 2.35 22.77 16.55
CA PHE A 270 3.71 22.84 17.09
C PHE A 270 4.00 24.15 17.82
N ALA A 271 3.23 25.21 17.55
CA ALA A 271 3.30 26.46 18.32
C ALA A 271 2.89 26.28 19.79
N VAL A 272 1.96 25.37 20.08
CA VAL A 272 1.42 25.14 21.44
C VAL A 272 1.88 23.83 22.07
N ALA A 273 2.28 22.84 21.26
CA ALA A 273 2.67 21.51 21.68
C ALA A 273 3.86 20.98 20.84
N PRO A 274 5.07 21.52 21.05
CA PRO A 274 6.24 21.22 20.22
C PRO A 274 6.72 19.76 20.32
N ASP A 275 6.34 19.05 21.40
CA ASP A 275 6.74 17.67 21.65
C ASP A 275 5.73 16.63 21.14
N VAL A 276 4.62 17.05 20.52
CA VAL A 276 3.64 16.14 19.94
C VAL A 276 4.05 15.80 18.51
N LYS A 277 4.03 14.51 18.16
CA LYS A 277 4.31 14.05 16.80
C LYS A 277 3.00 13.99 15.99
N LEU A 278 2.97 14.71 14.88
CA LEU A 278 1.88 14.68 13.89
C LEU A 278 2.21 13.72 12.74
N THR A 279 1.32 12.74 12.51
CA THR A 279 1.39 11.78 11.40
C THR A 279 0.12 11.85 10.55
N ILE A 280 0.24 12.22 9.26
CA ILE A 280 -0.89 12.23 8.33
C ILE A 280 -1.12 10.83 7.75
N ALA A 281 -2.37 10.37 7.72
CA ALA A 281 -2.74 9.12 7.10
C ALA A 281 -2.69 9.22 5.56
N PRO A 282 -2.28 8.14 4.86
CA PRO A 282 -2.34 8.10 3.40
C PRO A 282 -3.79 8.24 2.89
N GLY A 283 -3.94 8.63 1.63
CA GLY A 283 -5.27 8.76 0.99
C GLY A 283 -5.99 10.07 1.31
N SER A 284 -5.28 11.10 1.80
CA SER A 284 -5.87 12.42 1.98
C SER A 284 -6.09 13.11 0.64
N TYR A 285 -7.26 13.69 0.40
CA TYR A 285 -7.63 14.39 -0.83
C TYR A 285 -8.54 15.60 -0.55
N GLY A 286 -8.52 16.60 -1.45
CA GLY A 286 -9.33 17.81 -1.37
C GLY A 286 -10.78 17.59 -1.83
N PRO A 287 -11.65 18.61 -1.81
CA PRO A 287 -13.03 18.47 -2.26
C PRO A 287 -13.13 18.03 -3.72
N VAL A 288 -14.17 17.25 -4.02
CA VAL A 288 -14.37 16.61 -5.33
C VAL A 288 -15.63 17.16 -5.98
N PRO A 289 -15.52 17.96 -7.06
CA PRO A 289 -16.68 18.34 -7.85
C PRO A 289 -17.21 17.15 -8.67
N ILE A 290 -18.53 17.08 -8.82
CA ILE A 290 -19.25 16.02 -9.53
C ILE A 290 -20.21 16.67 -10.54
N ASP A 291 -20.42 16.00 -11.68
CA ASP A 291 -21.38 16.44 -12.69
C ASP A 291 -22.82 16.33 -12.17
N HIS A 292 -23.65 17.32 -12.52
CA HIS A 292 -25.03 17.45 -12.05
C HIS A 292 -25.89 18.24 -13.05
N ASP A 293 -25.54 18.13 -14.34
CA ASP A 293 -26.12 18.81 -15.50
C ASP A 293 -27.37 18.10 -16.07
N VAL A 294 -27.94 17.16 -15.32
CA VAL A 294 -29.18 16.45 -15.68
C VAL A 294 -30.38 17.17 -15.07
N GLU A 295 -31.29 17.65 -15.93
CA GLU A 295 -32.52 18.30 -15.50
C GLU A 295 -33.49 17.32 -14.79
N GLY A 296 -34.35 17.86 -13.93
CA GLY A 296 -35.38 17.08 -13.23
C GLY A 296 -34.95 16.48 -11.89
N PHE A 297 -33.71 16.70 -11.46
CA PHE A 297 -33.22 16.33 -10.14
C PHE A 297 -32.97 17.57 -9.29
N GLU A 298 -33.36 17.50 -8.01
CA GLU A 298 -32.78 18.38 -7.01
C GLU A 298 -31.29 18.05 -6.84
N SER A 299 -30.51 19.03 -6.38
CA SER A 299 -29.08 18.87 -6.22
C SER A 299 -28.64 19.17 -4.79
N MET A 300 -27.57 18.51 -4.36
CA MET A 300 -27.01 18.70 -3.02
C MET A 300 -25.48 18.61 -3.01
N VAL A 301 -24.87 19.04 -1.92
CA VAL A 301 -23.46 18.73 -1.63
C VAL A 301 -23.42 17.75 -0.48
N VAL A 302 -22.56 16.75 -0.58
CA VAL A 302 -22.40 15.76 0.48
C VAL A 302 -21.11 15.98 1.27
N ASN A 303 -21.13 15.62 2.54
CA ASN A 303 -20.03 15.90 3.49
C ASN A 303 -19.11 14.70 3.75
N TYR A 304 -19.41 13.55 3.17
CA TYR A 304 -18.64 12.32 3.26
C TYR A 304 -17.73 12.13 2.04
N GLY A 305 -16.80 11.18 2.09
CA GLY A 305 -15.95 10.82 0.95
C GLY A 305 -16.60 9.67 0.17
N THR A 306 -16.21 9.47 -1.08
CA THR A 306 -16.69 8.35 -1.90
C THR A 306 -15.55 7.78 -2.75
N ASP A 307 -15.76 6.61 -3.33
CA ASP A 307 -14.83 5.96 -4.26
C ASP A 307 -14.69 6.63 -5.64
N ILE A 308 -15.36 7.76 -5.90
CA ILE A 308 -15.35 8.46 -7.20
C ILE A 308 -13.94 8.79 -7.70
N LEU A 309 -13.03 9.19 -6.81
CA LEU A 309 -11.65 9.51 -7.19
C LEU A 309 -10.79 8.30 -7.52
N HIS A 310 -11.21 7.11 -7.10
CA HIS A 310 -10.45 5.88 -7.26
C HIS A 310 -10.65 5.25 -8.65
N LEU A 311 -11.70 5.64 -9.38
CA LEU A 311 -11.90 5.25 -10.77
C LEU A 311 -11.22 6.24 -11.72
N PHE A 312 -10.22 5.76 -12.46
CA PHE A 312 -9.47 6.60 -13.39
C PHE A 312 -10.16 6.69 -14.75
N GLY A 313 -10.01 7.84 -15.40
CA GLY A 313 -10.56 8.10 -16.73
C GLY A 313 -11.21 9.48 -16.84
N ASP A 314 -11.50 9.87 -18.08
CA ASP A 314 -12.13 11.14 -18.46
C ASP A 314 -13.65 10.97 -18.65
N HIS A 315 -14.29 10.28 -17.71
CA HIS A 315 -15.73 10.02 -17.73
C HIS A 315 -16.48 11.11 -16.97
N LYS A 316 -17.71 11.39 -17.40
CA LYS A 316 -18.69 12.15 -16.59
C LYS A 316 -19.03 11.37 -15.32
N ARG A 317 -19.10 12.04 -14.18
CA ARG A 317 -19.30 11.42 -12.86
C ARG A 317 -20.59 11.95 -12.26
N TYR A 318 -21.52 11.04 -11.95
CA TYR A 318 -22.76 11.38 -11.25
C TYR A 318 -22.84 10.56 -9.96
N LEU A 319 -23.44 11.14 -8.92
CA LEU A 319 -23.65 10.49 -7.62
C LEU A 319 -25.12 10.64 -7.24
N TYR A 320 -25.81 9.50 -7.10
CA TYR A 320 -27.24 9.45 -6.88
C TYR A 320 -27.64 8.16 -6.17
N GLY A 321 -28.51 8.22 -5.17
CA GLY A 321 -29.11 7.03 -4.58
C GLY A 321 -30.18 7.32 -3.52
N PRO A 322 -30.86 6.27 -3.04
CA PRO A 322 -31.91 6.35 -2.03
C PRO A 322 -31.35 6.55 -0.62
N GLY A 323 -32.21 7.04 0.28
CA GLY A 323 -31.88 7.16 1.69
C GLY A 323 -30.98 8.35 2.01
N THR A 324 -30.82 8.63 3.31
CA THR A 324 -30.01 9.73 3.80
C THR A 324 -28.79 9.20 4.54
N ILE A 325 -27.62 9.78 4.26
CA ILE A 325 -26.38 9.42 4.97
C ILE A 325 -26.49 9.64 6.49
N LEU A 326 -27.44 10.45 6.96
CA LEU A 326 -27.64 10.71 8.37
C LEU A 326 -28.07 9.46 9.17
N LEU A 327 -28.57 8.43 8.48
CA LEU A 327 -28.94 7.15 9.08
C LEU A 327 -27.86 6.08 8.90
N ALA A 328 -26.89 6.30 8.00
CA ALA A 328 -25.77 5.40 7.77
C ALA A 328 -24.89 5.28 9.03
N HIS A 329 -24.21 4.14 9.17
CA HIS A 329 -23.29 3.82 10.28
C HIS A 329 -23.92 3.88 11.68
N SER A 330 -25.26 3.88 11.76
CA SER A 330 -26.00 3.92 13.01
C SER A 330 -26.57 2.54 13.39
N ASP A 331 -27.08 2.44 14.61
CA ASP A 331 -27.92 1.36 15.14
C ASP A 331 -29.42 1.62 14.87
N HIS A 332 -29.72 2.44 13.86
CA HIS A 332 -31.08 2.69 13.39
C HIS A 332 -31.09 3.00 11.88
N GLU A 333 -30.17 2.39 11.14
CA GLU A 333 -30.11 2.50 9.69
C GLU A 333 -31.39 1.91 9.06
N HIS A 334 -32.13 2.77 8.36
CA HIS A 334 -33.34 2.42 7.64
C HIS A 334 -33.63 3.39 6.50
N LEU A 335 -34.46 2.97 5.55
CA LEU A 335 -35.05 3.85 4.53
C LEU A 335 -36.51 3.48 4.28
N LYS A 336 -37.23 4.35 3.58
CA LYS A 336 -38.61 4.08 3.17
C LYS A 336 -38.64 3.27 1.88
N ILE A 337 -39.64 2.39 1.76
CA ILE A 337 -39.90 1.64 0.53
C ILE A 337 -40.06 2.58 -0.67
N SER A 338 -40.74 3.72 -0.47
CA SER A 338 -40.91 4.75 -1.51
C SER A 338 -39.57 5.27 -2.05
N ASP A 339 -38.55 5.37 -1.20
CA ASP A 339 -37.25 5.88 -1.62
C ASP A 339 -36.56 4.90 -2.56
N LEU A 340 -36.70 3.59 -2.32
CA LEU A 340 -36.17 2.56 -3.24
C LEU A 340 -36.90 2.60 -4.59
N GLU A 341 -38.23 2.70 -4.57
CA GLU A 341 -39.03 2.77 -5.81
C GLU A 341 -38.67 4.02 -6.62
N GLU A 342 -38.55 5.16 -5.96
CA GLU A 342 -38.18 6.42 -6.59
C GLU A 342 -36.75 6.40 -7.11
N ALA A 343 -35.81 5.76 -6.40
CA ALA A 343 -34.44 5.56 -6.90
C ALA A 343 -34.40 4.72 -8.18
N VAL A 344 -35.24 3.68 -8.32
CA VAL A 344 -35.33 2.91 -9.57
C VAL A 344 -35.76 3.81 -10.73
N GLU A 345 -36.77 4.66 -10.54
CA GLU A 345 -37.19 5.61 -11.56
C GLU A 345 -36.15 6.70 -11.83
N GLY A 346 -35.44 7.15 -10.80
CA GLY A 346 -34.31 8.08 -10.91
C GLY A 346 -33.18 7.53 -11.78
N TYR A 347 -32.72 6.31 -11.52
CA TYR A 347 -31.72 5.67 -12.37
C TYR A 347 -32.22 5.48 -13.80
N LYS A 348 -33.49 5.11 -14.00
CA LYS A 348 -34.09 5.03 -15.36
C LYS A 348 -34.07 6.37 -16.08
N ASN A 349 -34.34 7.48 -15.38
CA ASN A 349 -34.29 8.82 -15.94
C ASN A 349 -32.85 9.23 -16.32
N LEU A 350 -31.87 8.93 -15.48
CA LEU A 350 -30.45 9.14 -15.79
C LEU A 350 -30.05 8.35 -17.04
N PHE A 351 -30.41 7.07 -17.13
CA PHE A 351 -30.16 6.28 -18.33
C PHE A 351 -30.80 6.88 -19.58
N ARG A 352 -32.06 7.31 -19.52
CA ARG A 352 -32.73 7.95 -20.66
C ARG A 352 -32.01 9.23 -21.11
N TYR A 353 -31.43 9.99 -20.18
CA TYR A 353 -30.65 11.18 -20.50
C TYR A 353 -29.37 10.82 -21.25
N PHE A 354 -28.59 9.85 -20.75
CA PHE A 354 -27.33 9.47 -21.37
C PHE A 354 -27.50 8.63 -22.65
N LEU A 355 -28.56 7.81 -22.71
CA LEU A 355 -28.80 6.84 -23.77
C LEU A 355 -29.65 7.34 -24.95
N ASN A 356 -30.36 8.47 -24.82
CA ASN A 356 -31.08 9.05 -25.95
C ASN A 356 -30.17 9.89 -26.86
N PRO A 357 -30.18 9.66 -28.19
CA PRO A 357 -29.47 10.49 -29.14
C PRO A 357 -30.28 11.76 -29.51
N GLN A 358 -30.58 12.64 -28.54
CA GLN A 358 -30.99 14.05 -28.77
C GLN A 358 -30.60 14.82 -27.48
N THR A 359 -29.56 15.66 -27.44
CA THR A 359 -29.47 16.93 -28.15
C THR A 359 -28.00 17.38 -28.20
N MET A 360 -27.32 17.22 -29.34
CA MET A 360 -26.15 18.05 -29.63
C MET A 360 -26.63 19.49 -29.80
N ILE A 361 -26.45 20.32 -28.77
CA ILE A 361 -26.28 21.75 -29.01
C ILE A 361 -24.90 21.89 -29.64
N LEU A 362 -24.92 22.23 -30.93
CA LEU A 362 -23.78 22.58 -31.76
C LEU A 362 -22.88 23.60 -31.07
N SER A 363 -21.67 23.18 -30.68
CA SER A 363 -20.50 24.06 -30.71
C SER A 363 -19.81 23.84 -32.06
N PRO A 364 -19.82 24.82 -32.98
CA PRO A 364 -19.19 24.66 -34.28
C PRO A 364 -17.70 24.92 -34.12
N LEU A 365 -16.85 23.89 -34.18
CA LEU A 365 -15.46 24.05 -34.62
C LEU A 365 -14.84 22.69 -35.00
N LEU A 366 -14.34 22.67 -36.25
CA LEU A 366 -13.42 21.70 -36.88
C LEU A 366 -13.98 20.37 -37.42
N TYR A 367 -14.54 20.53 -38.62
CA TYR A 367 -14.46 19.61 -39.74
C TYR A 367 -13.01 19.49 -40.27
N LEU A 368 -12.52 18.25 -40.46
CA LEU A 368 -11.59 17.75 -41.52
C LEU A 368 -11.04 16.41 -41.00
N GLY A 369 -11.58 15.26 -41.40
CA GLY A 369 -11.20 14.53 -42.62
C GLY A 369 -9.95 13.69 -42.33
N ILE A 370 -9.97 12.34 -42.40
CA ILE A 370 -9.84 11.59 -43.65
C ILE A 370 -9.83 10.07 -43.32
N ILE A 371 -10.71 9.31 -43.98
CA ILE A 371 -10.56 7.97 -44.61
C ILE A 371 -10.23 6.73 -43.73
N ALA A 372 -11.15 5.75 -43.80
CA ALA A 372 -11.07 4.33 -43.38
C ALA A 372 -10.61 3.42 -44.57
N PRO A 373 -10.75 2.07 -44.54
CA PRO A 373 -10.28 0.96 -43.68
C PRO A 373 -9.50 -0.06 -44.60
N PRO A 374 -9.61 -1.42 -44.56
CA PRO A 374 -10.02 -2.42 -43.55
C PRO A 374 -9.01 -3.60 -43.40
N PHE A 375 -9.22 -4.54 -42.46
CA PHE A 375 -9.41 -5.98 -42.74
C PHE A 375 -9.42 -6.84 -41.44
N CYS A 376 -10.34 -7.80 -41.47
CA CYS A 376 -10.73 -8.82 -40.49
C CYS A 376 -9.98 -10.15 -40.81
N PRO A 377 -10.35 -11.36 -40.31
CA PRO A 377 -10.44 -11.91 -38.94
C PRO A 377 -9.69 -13.28 -38.81
N THR A 378 -9.93 -13.99 -37.68
CA THR A 378 -10.10 -15.46 -37.50
C THR A 378 -9.07 -16.25 -36.65
N THR A 379 -9.53 -16.72 -35.47
CA THR A 379 -9.68 -18.13 -34.98
C THR A 379 -8.37 -18.87 -34.64
N ALA A 380 -8.21 -19.67 -33.57
CA ALA A 380 -9.11 -20.48 -32.77
C ALA A 380 -8.44 -20.89 -31.43
N ALA A 381 -9.23 -21.10 -30.37
CA ALA A 381 -8.95 -22.03 -29.27
C ALA A 381 -9.53 -23.44 -29.65
N PRO A 382 -9.51 -24.53 -28.85
CA PRO A 382 -9.09 -24.69 -27.44
C PRO A 382 -8.36 -26.03 -27.13
N ALA A 383 -8.00 -26.27 -25.86
CA ALA A 383 -8.21 -27.58 -25.20
C ALA A 383 -8.02 -27.49 -23.67
N LEU A 384 -9.11 -27.79 -22.97
CA LEU A 384 -9.23 -28.03 -21.53
C LEU A 384 -8.58 -29.37 -21.13
N SER A 385 -7.99 -29.43 -19.94
CA SER A 385 -8.15 -30.59 -19.04
C SER A 385 -7.77 -30.23 -17.59
N HIS A 386 -8.79 -30.18 -16.73
CA HIS A 386 -8.74 -30.51 -15.30
C HIS A 386 -8.80 -32.05 -15.17
N PRO A 387 -8.47 -32.71 -14.02
CA PRO A 387 -9.02 -32.39 -12.69
C PRO A 387 -8.14 -32.67 -11.43
N PHE A 388 -8.54 -31.98 -10.35
CA PHE A 388 -8.58 -32.35 -8.92
C PHE A 388 -7.72 -33.51 -8.37
N THR A 389 -6.99 -33.19 -7.30
CA THR A 389 -7.00 -33.99 -6.06
C THR A 389 -6.87 -33.08 -4.84
N THR A 390 -7.93 -33.07 -4.03
CA THR A 390 -8.00 -32.47 -2.69
C THR A 390 -7.34 -33.40 -1.68
N HIS A 391 -6.38 -32.89 -0.89
CA HIS A 391 -5.95 -33.53 0.35
C HIS A 391 -6.41 -32.68 1.53
N HIS A 392 -7.39 -33.21 2.26
CA HIS A 392 -7.74 -32.78 3.61
C HIS A 392 -6.52 -32.99 4.54
N SER A 393 -6.08 -31.93 5.21
CA SER A 393 -5.32 -32.05 6.45
C SER A 393 -5.99 -31.19 7.53
N SER A 394 -6.05 -31.77 8.72
CA SER A 394 -6.90 -31.43 9.85
C SER A 394 -6.55 -30.09 10.52
N VAL A 395 -7.59 -29.30 10.78
CA VAL A 395 -7.58 -28.06 11.57
C VAL A 395 -7.55 -28.41 13.06
N ALA A 396 -6.37 -28.64 13.63
CA ALA A 396 -6.18 -28.73 15.08
C ALA A 396 -4.70 -28.56 15.46
N ASN A 397 -4.15 -27.33 15.35
CA ASN A 397 -2.95 -26.82 16.05
C ASN A 397 -2.52 -25.41 15.55
N MET A 398 -3.44 -24.43 15.52
CA MET A 398 -3.15 -23.12 14.90
C MET A 398 -3.32 -21.90 15.82
N TYR A 399 -2.94 -22.01 17.09
CA TYR A 399 -2.81 -20.84 17.97
C TYR A 399 -1.63 -21.00 18.94
N SER A 400 -0.46 -20.46 18.56
CA SER A 400 0.59 -19.88 19.44
C SER A 400 1.93 -19.56 18.75
N ARG A 401 2.08 -19.68 17.41
CA ARG A 401 3.37 -19.42 16.77
C ARG A 401 3.64 -17.92 16.60
N ARG A 402 4.84 -17.48 17.01
CA ARG A 402 5.36 -16.13 16.76
C ARG A 402 5.41 -15.87 15.25
N SER A 403 4.91 -14.71 14.82
CA SER A 403 5.00 -14.25 13.44
C SER A 403 6.32 -13.53 13.20
N TYR A 404 6.89 -13.70 12.00
CA TYR A 404 8.17 -13.10 11.61
C TYR A 404 8.03 -12.33 10.29
N GLN A 405 8.72 -11.19 10.20
CA GLN A 405 8.90 -10.41 8.99
C GLN A 405 10.40 -10.26 8.71
N VAL A 406 10.87 -10.85 7.62
CA VAL A 406 12.30 -10.95 7.29
C VAL A 406 12.63 -10.07 6.11
N ILE A 407 13.62 -9.21 6.27
CA ILE A 407 14.12 -8.31 5.24
C ILE A 407 15.56 -8.65 4.95
N PHE A 408 15.88 -8.85 3.68
CA PHE A 408 17.22 -9.15 3.20
C PHE A 408 17.78 -7.93 2.48
N ASP A 409 19.02 -7.57 2.78
CA ASP A 409 19.83 -6.88 1.78
C ASP A 409 20.06 -7.79 0.57
N PHE A 410 20.33 -7.19 -0.58
CA PHE A 410 20.51 -7.94 -1.82
C PHE A 410 21.98 -8.27 -2.09
N ASP A 411 22.80 -7.24 -2.25
CA ASP A 411 24.21 -7.37 -2.61
C ASP A 411 25.01 -7.93 -1.43
N GLY A 412 25.82 -8.96 -1.63
CA GLY A 412 26.65 -9.55 -0.57
C GLY A 412 25.88 -10.42 0.44
N THR A 413 24.58 -10.20 0.56
CA THR A 413 23.67 -10.96 1.43
C THR A 413 22.88 -12.05 0.68
N ILE A 414 22.19 -11.74 -0.41
CA ILE A 414 21.56 -12.73 -1.30
C ILE A 414 22.55 -13.20 -2.36
N THR A 415 23.26 -12.24 -2.96
CA THR A 415 24.31 -12.51 -3.93
C THR A 415 25.64 -12.67 -3.20
N ALA A 416 26.55 -13.44 -3.78
CA ALA A 416 27.89 -13.63 -3.22
C ALA A 416 28.84 -12.44 -3.48
N LYS A 417 28.45 -11.51 -4.37
CA LYS A 417 29.25 -10.37 -4.84
C LYS A 417 28.34 -9.20 -5.22
N ASP A 418 28.93 -8.01 -5.30
CA ASP A 418 28.30 -6.79 -5.81
C ASP A 418 27.70 -6.97 -7.21
N THR A 419 26.50 -6.40 -7.43
CA THR A 419 25.73 -6.55 -8.67
C THR A 419 25.64 -5.30 -9.55
N ILE A 420 26.27 -4.19 -9.18
CA ILE A 420 26.26 -2.96 -10.00
C ILE A 420 26.98 -3.19 -11.33
N GLU A 421 28.13 -3.86 -11.30
CA GLU A 421 28.87 -4.19 -12.53
C GLU A 421 28.05 -5.13 -13.43
N PRO A 422 27.50 -6.27 -12.96
CA PRO A 422 26.56 -7.09 -13.72
C PRO A 422 25.35 -6.34 -14.31
N LEU A 423 24.75 -5.42 -13.55
CA LEU A 423 23.64 -4.57 -14.02
C LEU A 423 24.07 -3.72 -15.23
N VAL A 424 25.19 -3.00 -15.10
CA VAL A 424 25.69 -2.12 -16.15
C VAL A 424 26.12 -2.93 -17.38
N GLN A 425 26.84 -4.03 -17.19
CA GLN A 425 27.28 -4.89 -18.29
C GLN A 425 26.10 -5.54 -19.02
N SER A 426 25.01 -5.84 -18.31
CA SER A 426 23.76 -6.30 -18.93
C SER A 426 23.13 -5.21 -19.80
N ALA A 427 23.08 -3.96 -19.31
CA ALA A 427 22.54 -2.83 -20.05
C ALA A 427 23.37 -2.51 -21.32
N LEU A 428 24.70 -2.53 -21.22
CA LEU A 428 25.59 -2.34 -22.37
C LEU A 428 25.38 -3.40 -23.45
N ALA A 429 25.26 -4.67 -23.04
CA ALA A 429 24.99 -5.78 -23.95
C ALA A 429 23.62 -5.67 -24.62
N PHE A 430 22.61 -5.22 -23.87
CA PHE A 430 21.26 -5.01 -24.40
C PHE A 430 21.23 -3.91 -25.47
N GLN A 431 21.98 -2.83 -25.28
CA GLN A 431 22.08 -1.75 -26.27
C GLN A 431 22.93 -2.13 -27.50
N HIS A 432 23.81 -3.12 -27.37
CA HIS A 432 24.72 -3.56 -28.43
C HIS A 432 24.76 -5.10 -28.59
N PRO A 433 23.63 -5.75 -28.96
CA PRO A 433 23.50 -7.21 -28.92
C PRO A 433 24.40 -7.95 -29.91
N SER A 434 24.93 -7.27 -30.93
CA SER A 434 25.79 -7.84 -31.96
C SER A 434 27.28 -7.80 -31.65
N LEU A 435 27.69 -7.15 -30.55
CA LEU A 435 29.11 -6.97 -30.21
C LEU A 435 29.61 -8.07 -29.27
N SER A 436 30.84 -8.53 -29.48
CA SER A 436 31.54 -9.40 -28.54
C SER A 436 31.93 -8.66 -27.25
N PRO A 437 32.25 -9.36 -26.14
CA PRO A 437 32.69 -8.71 -24.89
C PRO A 437 33.90 -7.78 -25.07
N ALA A 438 34.86 -8.14 -25.93
CA ALA A 438 36.02 -7.30 -26.21
C ALA A 438 35.63 -6.01 -26.95
N GLU A 439 34.72 -6.09 -27.92
CA GLU A 439 34.22 -4.93 -28.67
C GLU A 439 33.32 -4.04 -27.80
N LEU A 440 32.52 -4.64 -26.91
CA LEU A 440 31.68 -3.90 -25.96
C LEU A 440 32.51 -3.02 -25.03
N SER A 441 33.66 -3.50 -24.57
CA SER A 441 34.57 -2.74 -23.67
C SER A 441 35.12 -1.45 -24.30
N GLN A 442 35.08 -1.36 -25.63
CA GLN A 442 35.55 -0.21 -26.42
C GLN A 442 34.43 0.75 -26.81
N THR A 443 33.18 0.48 -26.44
CA THR A 443 32.05 1.38 -26.76
C THR A 443 32.12 2.68 -25.95
N PRO A 444 31.58 3.80 -26.48
CA PRO A 444 31.50 5.06 -25.72
C PRO A 444 30.77 4.92 -24.38
N LEU A 445 29.75 4.06 -24.30
CA LEU A 445 29.02 3.80 -23.06
C LEU A 445 29.86 3.01 -22.03
N ALA A 446 30.68 2.06 -22.49
CA ALA A 446 31.63 1.36 -21.61
C ALA A 446 32.77 2.26 -21.12
N GLU A 447 33.22 3.20 -21.96
CA GLU A 447 34.13 4.26 -21.54
C GLU A 447 33.49 5.20 -20.51
N ALA A 448 32.25 5.63 -20.74
CA ALA A 448 31.49 6.44 -19.79
C ALA A 448 31.33 5.74 -18.44
N TRP A 449 31.06 4.43 -18.43
CA TRP A 449 31.01 3.63 -17.20
C TRP A 449 32.35 3.63 -16.45
N ARG A 450 33.46 3.36 -17.15
CA ARG A 450 34.81 3.42 -16.56
C ARG A 450 35.12 4.79 -15.95
N ASN A 451 34.69 5.87 -16.61
CA ASN A 451 34.86 7.22 -16.11
C ASN A 451 34.00 7.48 -14.87
N CYS A 452 32.73 7.06 -14.86
CA CYS A 452 31.85 7.19 -13.69
C CYS A 452 32.45 6.46 -12.48
N LYS A 453 32.90 5.21 -12.67
CA LYS A 453 33.54 4.39 -11.63
C LYS A 453 34.81 5.03 -11.08
N SER A 454 35.68 5.52 -11.96
CA SER A 454 36.93 6.21 -11.58
C SER A 454 36.67 7.47 -10.75
N GLN A 455 35.69 8.30 -11.17
CA GLN A 455 35.33 9.53 -10.46
C GLN A 455 34.70 9.23 -9.09
N TYR A 456 33.81 8.25 -9.00
CA TYR A 456 33.24 7.82 -7.72
C TYR A 456 34.33 7.38 -6.73
N LEU A 457 35.28 6.55 -7.17
CA LEU A 457 36.37 6.10 -6.30
C LEU A 457 37.27 7.27 -5.84
N ALA A 458 37.52 8.24 -6.72
CA ALA A 458 38.29 9.43 -6.37
C ALA A 458 37.57 10.32 -5.33
N GLU A 459 36.26 10.54 -5.50
CA GLU A 459 35.44 11.31 -4.56
C GLU A 459 35.29 10.60 -3.20
N LEU A 460 35.10 9.29 -3.22
CA LEU A 460 35.04 8.48 -2.02
C LEU A 460 36.37 8.51 -1.25
N SER A 461 37.51 8.41 -1.96
CA SER A 461 38.84 8.54 -1.35
C SER A 461 39.02 9.93 -0.72
N ALA A 462 38.67 11.00 -1.45
CA ALA A 462 38.78 12.37 -0.96
C ALA A 462 37.88 12.63 0.25
N TYR A 463 36.69 12.02 0.30
CA TYR A 463 35.80 12.08 1.45
C TYR A 463 36.47 11.47 2.70
N TYR A 464 37.00 10.25 2.58
CA TYR A 464 37.62 9.57 3.72
C TYR A 464 38.92 10.23 4.17
N GLU A 465 39.72 10.79 3.24
CA GLU A 465 40.88 11.63 3.59
C GLU A 465 40.46 12.84 4.44
N LYS A 466 39.39 13.54 4.04
CA LYS A 466 38.86 14.70 4.77
C LYS A 466 38.26 14.33 6.14
N GLU A 467 37.60 13.18 6.26
CA GLU A 467 37.10 12.68 7.56
C GLU A 467 38.26 12.34 8.50
N ASN A 468 39.33 11.71 7.99
CA ASN A 468 40.51 11.38 8.79
C ASN A 468 41.31 12.61 9.26
N ASP A 469 41.23 13.72 8.53
CA ASP A 469 41.91 14.98 8.88
C ASP A 469 41.16 15.85 9.91
N LYS A 470 39.91 15.49 10.28
CA LYS A 470 39.19 16.22 11.34
C LYS A 470 39.81 15.91 12.71
N PRO A 471 40.07 16.92 13.56
CA PRO A 471 40.59 16.68 14.91
C PRO A 471 39.62 15.77 15.66
N SER A 472 40.13 14.61 16.09
CA SER A 472 39.42 13.72 17.01
C SER A 472 39.15 14.49 18.29
N ASP A 473 37.90 14.55 18.74
CA ASP A 473 37.67 14.74 20.18
C ASP A 473 38.41 13.57 20.85
N ASP A 474 39.41 13.83 21.69
CA ASP A 474 40.28 12.81 22.33
C ASP A 474 39.53 11.84 23.28
N VAL A 475 38.20 11.84 23.23
CA VAL A 475 37.30 11.01 24.03
C VAL A 475 36.75 9.89 23.15
N PRO A 476 37.16 8.63 23.35
CA PRO A 476 36.54 7.48 22.71
C PRO A 476 35.06 7.41 23.11
N VAL A 477 34.16 7.68 22.18
CA VAL A 477 32.71 7.52 22.37
C VAL A 477 32.34 6.08 21.99
N ARG A 478 31.53 5.40 22.79
CA ARG A 478 31.00 4.04 22.52
C ARG A 478 29.48 4.02 22.62
N GLY A 479 28.88 2.93 22.17
CA GLY A 479 27.45 2.69 22.29
C GLY A 479 26.64 3.65 21.41
N PRO A 480 25.42 4.04 21.82
CA PRO A 480 24.49 4.79 20.99
C PRO A 480 25.04 6.12 20.44
N ARG A 481 25.84 6.86 21.20
CA ARG A 481 26.44 8.12 20.74
C ARG A 481 27.48 7.91 19.63
N ALA A 482 28.24 6.80 19.69
CA ALA A 482 29.16 6.43 18.62
C ALA A 482 28.38 6.03 17.36
N LEU A 483 27.29 5.28 17.53
CA LEU A 483 26.36 4.95 16.45
C LEU A 483 25.84 6.20 15.75
N GLU A 484 25.30 7.19 16.48
CA GLU A 484 24.79 8.42 15.86
C GLU A 484 25.87 9.16 15.07
N ARG A 485 27.10 9.22 15.60
CA ARG A 485 28.24 9.84 14.92
C ARG A 485 28.54 9.12 13.60
N GLU A 486 28.66 7.80 13.64
CA GLU A 486 28.98 7.01 12.46
C GLU A 486 27.84 7.00 11.43
N GLN A 487 26.57 6.97 11.87
CA GLN A 487 25.41 7.15 10.99
C GLN A 487 25.43 8.51 10.28
N ARG A 488 25.73 9.60 11.00
CA ARG A 488 25.87 10.93 10.39
C ARG A 488 27.01 10.98 9.37
N SER A 489 28.11 10.27 9.61
CA SER A 489 29.21 10.16 8.63
C SER A 489 28.75 9.40 7.38
N LEU A 490 28.10 8.25 7.54
CA LEU A 490 27.56 7.49 6.40
C LEU A 490 26.48 8.28 5.63
N ASP A 491 25.64 9.05 6.32
CA ASP A 491 24.66 9.92 5.66
C ASP A 491 25.33 11.13 4.97
N ALA A 492 26.49 11.57 5.42
CA ALA A 492 27.27 12.62 4.75
C ALA A 492 27.92 12.14 3.45
N LEU A 493 27.93 10.83 3.15
CA LEU A 493 28.27 10.30 1.82
C LEU A 493 27.18 10.56 0.78
N TRP A 494 26.00 11.03 1.17
CA TRP A 494 24.88 11.27 0.27
C TRP A 494 25.26 12.09 -0.96
N ASP A 495 26.07 13.15 -0.79
CA ASP A 495 26.48 13.99 -1.92
C ASP A 495 27.38 13.22 -2.92
N VAL A 496 28.25 12.34 -2.42
CA VAL A 496 29.11 11.47 -3.25
C VAL A 496 28.27 10.43 -4.00
N GLU A 497 27.34 9.79 -3.30
CA GLU A 497 26.44 8.79 -3.90
C GLU A 497 25.49 9.43 -4.93
N MET A 498 24.92 10.60 -4.61
CA MET A 498 24.07 11.36 -5.52
C MET A 498 24.83 11.78 -6.78
N ALA A 499 26.06 12.27 -6.63
CA ALA A 499 26.90 12.64 -7.77
C ALA A 499 27.19 11.43 -8.66
N SER A 500 27.49 10.26 -8.06
CA SER A 500 27.68 9.00 -8.78
C SER A 500 26.44 8.62 -9.59
N VAL A 501 25.28 8.63 -8.93
CA VAL A 501 23.97 8.33 -9.54
C VAL A 501 23.63 9.29 -10.67
N GLN A 502 23.88 10.59 -10.49
CA GLN A 502 23.64 11.60 -11.51
C GLN A 502 24.53 11.38 -12.73
N ARG A 503 25.84 11.14 -12.54
CA ARG A 503 26.79 10.84 -13.64
C ARG A 503 26.38 9.61 -14.43
N VAL A 504 25.98 8.54 -13.75
CA VAL A 504 25.50 7.32 -14.41
C VAL A 504 24.23 7.60 -15.19
N GLY A 505 23.29 8.37 -14.64
CA GLY A 505 22.08 8.78 -15.35
C GLY A 505 22.38 9.58 -16.62
N GLU A 506 23.26 10.58 -16.52
CA GLU A 506 23.66 11.46 -17.62
C GLU A 506 24.47 10.75 -18.70
N SER A 507 25.20 9.69 -18.35
CA SER A 507 25.98 8.87 -19.30
C SER A 507 25.12 8.19 -20.38
N GLY A 508 23.82 8.01 -20.12
CA GLY A 508 22.90 7.32 -21.02
C GLY A 508 23.02 5.80 -21.03
N ILE A 509 23.79 5.19 -20.12
CA ILE A 509 23.96 3.73 -19.98
C ILE A 509 22.62 2.98 -19.88
N PHE A 510 21.59 3.62 -19.33
CA PHE A 510 20.26 3.02 -19.17
C PHE A 510 19.18 3.61 -20.07
N LYS A 511 19.54 4.56 -20.94
CA LYS A 511 18.57 5.27 -21.79
C LYS A 511 17.92 4.31 -22.79
N GLY A 512 16.60 4.38 -22.90
CA GLY A 512 15.81 3.57 -23.83
C GLY A 512 15.47 2.16 -23.31
N ILE A 513 16.00 1.73 -22.17
CA ILE A 513 15.75 0.39 -21.61
C ILE A 513 14.44 0.40 -20.83
N LYS A 514 13.49 -0.46 -21.22
CA LYS A 514 12.19 -0.58 -20.55
C LYS A 514 12.28 -1.50 -19.33
N PHE A 515 11.33 -1.37 -18.41
CA PHE A 515 11.31 -2.17 -17.17
C PHE A 515 11.27 -3.68 -17.42
N GLN A 516 10.56 -4.15 -18.46
CA GLN A 516 10.51 -5.56 -18.84
C GLN A 516 11.89 -6.08 -19.24
N SER A 517 12.63 -5.29 -20.01
CA SER A 517 14.00 -5.61 -20.42
C SER A 517 14.95 -5.67 -19.23
N PHE A 518 14.81 -4.78 -18.23
CA PHE A 518 15.57 -4.89 -16.98
C PHE A 518 15.32 -6.22 -16.26
N ARG A 519 14.06 -6.63 -16.15
CA ARG A 519 13.69 -7.92 -15.53
C ARG A 519 14.28 -9.11 -16.28
N GLU A 520 14.21 -9.11 -17.61
CA GLU A 520 14.81 -10.16 -18.44
C GLU A 520 16.35 -10.20 -18.29
N MET A 521 17.00 -9.04 -18.25
CA MET A 521 18.45 -8.94 -18.01
C MET A 521 18.85 -9.51 -16.66
N GLY A 522 18.09 -9.23 -15.59
CA GLY A 522 18.35 -9.80 -14.26
C GLY A 522 18.25 -11.33 -14.25
N ARG A 523 17.24 -11.89 -14.93
CA ARG A 523 17.10 -13.34 -15.09
C ARG A 523 18.30 -13.94 -15.83
N ALA A 524 18.70 -13.31 -16.94
CA ALA A 524 19.82 -13.75 -17.75
C ALA A 524 21.16 -13.70 -16.99
N ALA A 525 21.35 -12.70 -16.12
CA ALA A 525 22.56 -12.54 -15.32
C ALA A 525 22.80 -13.71 -14.35
N VAL A 526 21.74 -14.23 -13.72
CA VAL A 526 21.82 -15.43 -12.86
C VAL A 526 22.12 -16.69 -13.68
N LEU A 527 21.46 -16.85 -14.82
CA LEU A 527 21.70 -18.00 -15.71
C LEU A 527 23.13 -18.00 -16.27
N ALA A 528 23.68 -16.84 -16.58
CA ALA A 528 25.07 -16.68 -16.98
C ALA A 528 26.04 -17.09 -15.86
N GLY A 529 25.76 -16.72 -14.60
CA GLY A 529 26.60 -17.10 -13.46
C GLY A 529 26.66 -18.61 -13.21
N ARG A 530 25.63 -19.37 -13.61
CA ARG A 530 25.65 -20.85 -13.57
C ARG A 530 26.57 -21.48 -14.61
N GLN A 531 26.94 -20.74 -15.67
CA GLN A 531 27.76 -21.23 -16.79
C GLN A 531 29.25 -20.86 -16.67
N GLY A 532 29.64 -20.10 -15.64
CA GLY A 532 31.03 -19.67 -15.40
C GLY A 532 31.14 -18.16 -15.16
N ALA A 533 32.28 -17.71 -14.63
CA ALA A 533 32.50 -16.31 -14.28
C ALA A 533 32.68 -15.43 -15.53
N ASN A 534 31.76 -14.47 -15.72
CA ASN A 534 31.91 -13.32 -16.61
C ASN A 534 31.42 -12.06 -15.88
N ASP A 535 31.72 -10.88 -16.41
CA ASP A 535 31.38 -9.60 -15.74
C ASP A 535 29.86 -9.30 -15.67
N ARG A 536 29.02 -10.18 -16.25
CA ARG A 536 27.55 -10.12 -16.21
C ARG A 536 26.94 -11.13 -15.25
N ALA A 537 27.75 -12.01 -14.67
CA ALA A 537 27.28 -13.11 -13.86
C ALA A 537 26.84 -12.62 -12.49
N VAL A 538 25.61 -12.94 -12.13
CA VAL A 538 25.15 -12.87 -10.73
C VAL A 538 25.32 -14.24 -10.11
N VAL A 539 26.11 -14.30 -9.05
CA VAL A 539 26.30 -15.53 -8.26
C VAL A 539 25.44 -15.43 -7.02
N ILE A 540 24.50 -16.35 -6.87
CA ILE A 540 23.63 -16.46 -5.69
C ILE A 540 24.37 -17.31 -4.65
N ARG A 541 24.24 -16.95 -3.36
CA ARG A 541 24.76 -17.81 -2.29
C ARG A 541 24.07 -19.17 -2.34
N GLU A 542 24.86 -20.24 -2.28
CA GLU A 542 24.42 -21.59 -2.64
C GLU A 542 23.22 -22.09 -1.82
N ASP A 543 23.21 -21.73 -0.54
CA ASP A 543 22.26 -22.13 0.49
C ASP A 543 21.07 -21.18 0.66
N PHE A 544 21.11 -19.98 0.06
CA PHE A 544 20.03 -19.01 0.18
C PHE A 544 18.68 -19.49 -0.39
N PRO A 545 18.59 -20.15 -1.56
CA PRO A 545 17.31 -20.65 -2.08
C PRO A 545 16.66 -21.68 -1.16
N GLU A 546 17.45 -22.57 -0.56
CA GLU A 546 16.98 -23.56 0.40
C GLU A 546 16.44 -22.86 1.66
N PHE A 547 17.22 -21.91 2.20
CA PHE A 547 16.80 -21.10 3.34
C PHE A 547 15.52 -20.31 3.07
N LEU A 548 15.40 -19.68 1.89
CA LEU A 548 14.21 -18.94 1.49
C LEU A 548 12.97 -19.85 1.41
N GLY A 549 13.14 -21.08 0.91
CA GLY A 549 12.10 -22.10 0.91
C GLY A 549 11.70 -22.49 2.34
N TRP A 550 12.69 -22.72 3.22
CA TRP A 550 12.46 -23.07 4.62
C TRP A 550 11.78 -21.95 5.41
N ILE A 551 12.17 -20.69 5.24
CA ILE A 551 11.61 -19.57 6.00
C ILE A 551 10.16 -19.28 5.59
N ARG A 552 9.83 -19.45 4.30
CA ARG A 552 8.46 -19.31 3.78
C ARG A 552 7.57 -20.52 4.12
N GLY A 553 8.10 -21.73 4.05
CA GLY A 553 7.33 -22.96 4.27
C GLY A 553 7.20 -23.36 5.74
N THR A 554 8.32 -23.36 6.47
CA THR A 554 8.42 -23.86 7.85
C THR A 554 8.14 -22.77 8.87
N VAL A 555 8.84 -21.63 8.75
CA VAL A 555 8.67 -20.48 9.67
C VAL A 555 7.42 -19.67 9.31
N ARG A 556 6.97 -19.73 8.04
CA ARG A 556 5.86 -18.92 7.49
C ARG A 556 6.08 -17.43 7.67
N ALA A 557 7.33 -17.00 7.53
CA ALA A 557 7.67 -15.59 7.63
C ALA A 557 7.35 -14.86 6.33
N ASN A 558 6.88 -13.63 6.46
CA ASN A 558 6.83 -12.71 5.34
C ASN A 558 8.27 -12.28 5.00
N THR A 559 8.57 -12.17 3.71
CA THR A 559 9.94 -11.89 3.22
C THR A 559 9.95 -10.66 2.32
N GLY A 560 10.99 -9.84 2.39
CA GLY A 560 11.22 -8.75 1.46
C GLY A 560 12.70 -8.48 1.23
N VAL A 561 13.03 -7.76 0.17
CA VAL A 561 14.39 -7.42 -0.26
C VAL A 561 14.53 -5.91 -0.35
N VAL A 562 15.58 -5.36 0.23
CA VAL A 562 15.99 -3.96 0.09
C VAL A 562 17.33 -3.91 -0.62
N SER A 563 17.55 -2.95 -1.50
CA SER A 563 18.85 -2.81 -2.19
C SER A 563 19.10 -1.40 -2.72
N VAL A 564 20.31 -0.88 -2.50
CA VAL A 564 20.80 0.36 -3.13
C VAL A 564 21.01 0.24 -4.64
N ASN A 565 20.87 -0.96 -5.19
CA ASN A 565 20.94 -1.23 -6.62
C ASN A 565 20.04 -0.25 -7.41
N TRP A 566 20.56 0.18 -8.56
CA TRP A 566 19.97 1.25 -9.35
C TRP A 566 18.68 0.87 -10.08
N ASN A 567 18.30 -0.42 -10.12
CA ASN A 567 17.07 -0.84 -10.79
C ASN A 567 16.34 -2.04 -10.14
N LYS A 568 15.16 -1.75 -9.55
CA LYS A 568 14.29 -2.73 -8.90
C LYS A 568 13.83 -3.85 -9.83
N HIS A 569 13.59 -3.55 -11.11
CA HIS A 569 13.06 -4.55 -12.04
C HIS A 569 14.14 -5.56 -12.42
N TRP A 570 15.40 -5.12 -12.46
CA TRP A 570 16.53 -6.02 -12.64
C TRP A 570 16.71 -6.94 -11.42
N VAL A 571 16.65 -6.38 -10.21
CA VAL A 571 16.67 -7.18 -8.96
C VAL A 571 15.50 -8.17 -8.92
N GLN A 572 14.29 -7.75 -9.31
CA GLN A 572 13.13 -8.65 -9.45
C GLN A 572 13.42 -9.80 -10.44
N GLY A 573 14.09 -9.51 -11.55
CA GLY A 573 14.51 -10.52 -12.52
C GLY A 573 15.45 -11.57 -11.93
N VAL A 574 16.42 -11.13 -11.12
CA VAL A 574 17.28 -12.05 -10.36
C VAL A 574 16.43 -12.92 -9.43
N MET A 575 15.55 -12.29 -8.66
CA MET A 575 14.71 -12.99 -7.69
C MET A 575 13.71 -13.96 -8.32
N ASP A 576 13.22 -13.72 -9.53
CA ASP A 576 12.37 -14.67 -10.26
C ASP A 576 13.07 -16.02 -10.49
N VAL A 577 14.40 -16.01 -10.66
CA VAL A 577 15.20 -17.23 -10.87
C VAL A 577 15.52 -17.92 -9.54
N VAL A 578 15.69 -17.14 -8.48
CA VAL A 578 16.06 -17.62 -7.13
C VAL A 578 14.86 -18.19 -6.38
N ALA A 579 13.71 -17.52 -6.44
CA ALA A 579 12.53 -17.85 -5.64
C ALA A 579 11.45 -18.63 -6.43
N GLY A 580 11.69 -18.93 -7.70
CA GLY A 580 10.66 -19.38 -8.65
C GLY A 580 9.85 -18.21 -9.20
N ASN A 581 9.20 -18.37 -10.36
CA ASN A 581 8.50 -17.28 -11.06
C ASN A 581 7.42 -16.68 -10.14
N LEU A 582 7.74 -15.57 -9.45
CA LEU A 582 6.89 -14.92 -8.48
C LEU A 582 5.76 -14.17 -9.22
N ASN A 583 4.75 -14.93 -9.67
CA ASN A 583 3.47 -14.36 -10.10
C ASN A 583 2.45 -14.31 -8.95
N ASP A 584 2.84 -14.75 -7.75
CA ASP A 584 2.01 -14.72 -6.55
C ASP A 584 2.54 -13.66 -5.57
N TYR A 585 1.62 -12.78 -5.15
CA TYR A 585 1.72 -11.78 -4.10
C TYR A 585 2.46 -10.46 -4.42
N ALA A 586 1.63 -9.41 -4.58
CA ALA A 586 1.78 -8.05 -4.07
C ALA A 586 3.10 -7.28 -4.28
N TYR A 587 2.95 -5.97 -4.48
CA TYR A 587 3.97 -4.94 -4.72
C TYR A 587 5.09 -4.80 -3.64
N GLY A 588 5.26 -5.73 -2.70
CA GLY A 588 6.09 -5.60 -1.49
C GLY A 588 7.40 -6.40 -1.43
N TYR A 589 7.79 -7.17 -2.46
CA TYR A 589 8.96 -8.07 -2.33
C TYR A 589 10.32 -7.40 -2.54
N VAL A 590 10.44 -6.36 -3.37
CA VAL A 590 11.73 -5.72 -3.70
C VAL A 590 11.60 -4.21 -3.68
N THR A 591 12.32 -3.57 -2.77
CA THR A 591 12.49 -2.12 -2.70
C THR A 591 13.90 -1.74 -3.12
N ALA A 592 14.03 -1.14 -4.30
CA ALA A 592 15.29 -0.62 -4.83
C ALA A 592 15.01 0.58 -5.75
N ASN A 593 16.06 1.30 -6.16
CA ASN A 593 15.91 2.43 -7.08
C ASN A 593 15.28 2.02 -8.42
N ALA A 594 14.74 2.96 -9.18
CA ALA A 594 14.25 2.72 -10.54
C ALA A 594 14.94 3.66 -11.52
N VAL A 595 14.88 3.33 -12.81
CA VAL A 595 15.39 4.17 -13.89
C VAL A 595 14.26 4.69 -14.77
N ASP A 596 14.28 5.98 -15.11
CA ASP A 596 13.41 6.55 -16.15
C ASP A 596 13.92 6.09 -17.53
N SER A 597 13.09 5.33 -18.26
CA SER A 597 13.49 4.75 -19.53
C SER A 597 13.74 5.78 -20.64
N ARG A 598 13.22 7.00 -20.55
CA ARG A 598 13.41 8.04 -21.59
C ARG A 598 14.71 8.78 -21.39
N THR A 599 15.05 9.08 -20.13
CA THR A 599 16.23 9.90 -19.81
C THR A 599 17.45 9.04 -19.46
N GLY A 600 17.24 7.84 -18.91
CA GLY A 600 18.30 7.02 -18.32
C GLY A 600 18.61 7.39 -16.86
N MET A 601 17.94 8.41 -16.31
CA MET A 601 18.17 8.88 -14.94
C MET A 601 17.64 7.88 -13.92
N ILE A 602 18.39 7.69 -12.85
CA ILE A 602 17.94 6.92 -11.68
C ILE A 602 17.02 7.85 -10.86
N ILE A 603 15.80 7.40 -10.61
CA ILE A 603 14.71 8.20 -10.06
C ILE A 603 14.22 7.71 -8.69
N GLY A 604 14.83 6.66 -8.13
CA GLY A 604 14.43 6.11 -6.83
C GLY A 604 13.13 5.30 -6.83
N TYR A 605 12.69 4.90 -5.64
CA TYR A 605 11.47 4.11 -5.42
C TYR A 605 10.32 4.98 -4.92
N PRO A 606 9.06 4.69 -5.30
CA PRO A 606 7.92 5.47 -4.83
C PRO A 606 7.57 5.08 -3.38
N ARG A 607 7.03 6.03 -2.59
CA ARG A 607 6.60 5.78 -1.19
C ARG A 607 5.61 4.60 -1.08
N ASN A 608 4.71 4.51 -2.05
CA ASN A 608 3.72 3.45 -2.24
C ASN A 608 3.40 3.35 -3.74
N SER A 609 2.60 2.37 -4.15
CA SER A 609 2.30 2.10 -5.57
C SER A 609 1.69 3.30 -6.34
N SER A 610 1.09 4.27 -5.63
CA SER A 610 0.41 5.44 -6.19
C SER A 610 1.19 6.77 -6.02
N SER A 611 2.34 6.78 -5.34
CA SER A 611 3.10 8.00 -5.07
C SER A 611 3.92 8.47 -6.27
N ALA A 612 3.68 9.72 -6.69
CA ALA A 612 4.55 10.43 -7.63
C ALA A 612 5.90 10.86 -7.00
N ILE A 613 5.94 11.01 -5.66
CA ILE A 613 7.18 11.30 -4.92
C ILE A 613 7.99 10.03 -4.83
N ARG A 614 9.27 10.13 -5.22
CA ARG A 614 10.24 9.05 -5.16
C ARG A 614 11.38 9.40 -4.23
N TYR A 615 11.87 8.39 -3.53
CA TYR A 615 13.04 8.47 -2.67
C TYR A 615 14.16 7.71 -3.33
N LEU A 616 15.32 8.35 -3.47
CA LEU A 616 16.54 7.64 -3.81
C LEU A 616 16.96 6.81 -2.60
N LEU A 617 17.44 5.60 -2.86
CA LEU A 617 17.89 4.65 -1.86
C LEU A 617 19.39 4.48 -2.00
N LEU A 618 20.17 5.25 -1.23
CA LEU A 618 21.61 5.37 -1.42
C LEU A 618 22.38 5.14 -0.12
N THR A 619 21.87 5.60 1.02
CA THR A 619 22.58 5.50 2.30
C THR A 619 21.89 4.54 3.27
N THR A 620 22.51 4.37 4.44
CA THR A 620 21.94 3.58 5.53
C THR A 620 20.60 4.13 6.03
N ALA A 621 20.43 5.46 6.06
CA ALA A 621 19.16 6.08 6.42
C ALA A 621 18.05 5.78 5.41
N ASP A 622 18.36 5.69 4.11
CA ASP A 622 17.34 5.35 3.11
C ASP A 622 16.97 3.87 3.13
N LYS A 623 17.94 2.97 3.38
CA LYS A 623 17.65 1.55 3.62
C LYS A 623 16.75 1.39 4.84
N LEU A 624 17.01 2.12 5.93
CA LEU A 624 16.15 2.13 7.12
C LEU A 624 14.76 2.68 6.80
N ARG A 625 14.67 3.74 5.99
CA ARG A 625 13.37 4.28 5.53
C ARG A 625 12.60 3.25 4.71
N ALA A 626 13.27 2.56 3.78
CA ALA A 626 12.65 1.50 2.99
C ALA A 626 12.20 0.33 3.84
N GLN A 627 13.03 -0.12 4.79
CA GLN A 627 12.67 -1.13 5.78
C GLN A 627 11.39 -0.72 6.52
N LYS A 628 11.34 0.49 7.09
CA LYS A 628 10.15 1.00 7.78
C LYS A 628 8.92 1.04 6.89
N ASN A 629 9.06 1.53 5.66
CA ASN A 629 7.95 1.53 4.70
C ASN A 629 7.45 0.10 4.41
N MET A 630 8.35 -0.88 4.29
CA MET A 630 7.98 -2.28 4.09
C MET A 630 7.27 -2.90 5.31
N LEU A 631 7.62 -2.45 6.51
CA LEU A 631 6.96 -2.84 7.75
C LEU A 631 5.60 -2.15 7.94
N GLU A 632 5.43 -0.90 7.50
CA GLU A 632 4.17 -0.13 7.56
C GLU A 632 3.06 -0.72 6.68
N PHE A 633 3.38 -1.54 5.67
CA PHE A 633 2.38 -2.25 4.86
C PHE A 633 1.70 -3.42 5.58
N CYS A 634 2.18 -3.81 6.77
CA CYS A 634 1.48 -4.74 7.65
C CYS A 634 0.55 -3.93 8.57
N PHE A 635 -0.68 -3.69 8.14
CA PHE A 635 -1.69 -3.07 8.99
C PHE A 635 -2.07 -4.01 10.14
N ASP A 636 -1.95 -3.49 11.36
CA ASP A 636 -2.57 -4.03 12.57
C ASP A 636 -4.08 -3.75 12.52
N LEU A 637 -4.86 -4.81 12.25
CA LEU A 637 -6.33 -4.79 12.13
C LEU A 637 -7.04 -4.82 13.50
N GLY A 638 -6.35 -4.54 14.61
CA GLY A 638 -7.01 -4.48 15.93
C GLY A 638 -7.47 -5.84 16.45
N PHE A 639 -6.97 -6.94 15.89
CA PHE A 639 -6.95 -8.21 16.61
C PHE A 639 -5.73 -8.18 17.53
N SER A 640 -5.95 -8.46 18.81
CA SER A 640 -4.91 -8.62 19.84
C SER A 640 -3.95 -9.77 19.52
N SER A 641 -3.07 -9.57 18.53
CA SER A 641 -1.91 -10.40 18.23
C SER A 641 -0.67 -9.54 18.42
N PRO A 642 0.39 -10.08 19.06
CA PRO A 642 1.64 -9.34 19.19
C PRO A 642 2.20 -8.99 17.81
N PRO A 643 2.83 -7.81 17.64
CA PRO A 643 3.46 -7.43 16.38
C PRO A 643 4.48 -8.48 15.96
N ALA A 644 4.57 -8.73 14.65
CA ALA A 644 5.53 -9.69 14.11
C ALA A 644 6.97 -9.26 14.45
N LEU A 645 7.80 -10.22 14.86
CA LEU A 645 9.22 -9.97 15.08
C LEU A 645 9.91 -9.69 13.75
N THR A 646 10.65 -8.60 13.71
CA THR A 646 11.36 -8.15 12.52
C THR A 646 12.78 -8.71 12.51
N MET A 647 13.20 -9.30 11.40
CA MET A 647 14.56 -9.76 11.18
C MET A 647 15.16 -9.06 9.97
N TYR A 648 16.35 -8.49 10.09
CA TYR A 648 17.09 -7.91 8.98
C TYR A 648 18.42 -8.63 8.82
N ILE A 649 18.76 -9.01 7.58
CA ILE A 649 20.05 -9.64 7.25
C ILE A 649 20.78 -8.74 6.24
N GLY A 650 22.03 -8.41 6.52
CA GLY A 650 22.87 -7.53 5.70
C GLY A 650 24.36 -7.78 5.91
N ASP A 651 25.23 -7.22 5.07
CA ASP A 651 26.69 -7.43 5.15
C ASP A 651 27.52 -6.14 5.04
N SER A 652 26.88 -5.00 4.75
CA SER A 652 27.59 -3.76 4.44
C SER A 652 27.33 -2.63 5.46
N PRO A 653 28.16 -1.57 5.49
CA PRO A 653 27.88 -0.36 6.28
C PRO A 653 26.50 0.27 5.99
N THR A 654 25.98 0.10 4.77
CA THR A 654 24.64 0.62 4.42
C THR A 654 23.52 -0.11 5.17
N ASP A 655 23.77 -1.32 5.67
CA ASP A 655 22.81 -2.12 6.44
C ASP A 655 22.84 -1.83 7.93
N PHE A 656 23.78 -1.00 8.39
CA PHE A 656 24.01 -0.79 9.81
C PHE A 656 22.78 -0.29 10.56
N SER A 657 22.10 0.75 10.04
CA SER A 657 20.88 1.28 10.66
C SER A 657 19.71 0.29 10.60
N PRO A 658 19.42 -0.37 9.46
CA PRO A 658 18.42 -1.43 9.40
C PRO A 658 18.64 -2.63 10.34
N LEU A 659 19.88 -3.12 10.42
CA LEU A 659 20.30 -4.21 11.31
C LEU A 659 19.99 -3.87 12.76
N LEU A 660 20.33 -2.65 13.17
CA LEU A 660 20.08 -2.15 14.52
C LEU A 660 18.61 -1.80 14.76
N HIS A 661 17.81 -1.59 13.72
CA HIS A 661 16.38 -1.33 13.85
C HIS A 661 15.56 -2.62 14.01
N ALA A 662 15.84 -3.67 13.23
CA ALA A 662 15.10 -4.94 13.27
C ALA A 662 15.31 -5.73 14.55
N ASP A 663 14.27 -6.25 15.19
CA ASP A 663 14.34 -7.02 16.45
C ASP A 663 15.47 -8.06 16.47
N ILE A 664 15.73 -8.69 15.32
CA ILE A 664 16.87 -9.56 15.09
C ILE A 664 17.71 -8.99 13.93
N GLY A 665 18.87 -8.41 14.24
CA GLY A 665 19.87 -8.00 13.24
C GLY A 665 20.92 -9.09 13.03
N ILE A 666 21.09 -9.58 11.80
CA ILE A 666 22.07 -10.63 11.46
C ILE A 666 23.03 -10.14 10.38
N ILE A 667 24.31 -10.22 10.67
CA ILE A 667 25.38 -9.93 9.73
C ILE A 667 25.70 -11.18 8.92
N MET A 668 25.65 -11.06 7.61
CA MET A 668 26.20 -12.07 6.71
C MET A 668 27.70 -11.82 6.55
N ASN A 669 28.53 -12.72 7.07
CA ASN A 669 29.97 -12.58 6.97
C ASN A 669 30.44 -12.71 5.52
N SER A 670 31.41 -11.87 5.17
CA SER A 670 32.18 -12.00 3.94
C SER A 670 33.19 -13.15 4.06
N ALA A 671 33.69 -13.66 2.93
CA ALA A 671 34.71 -14.72 2.93
C ALA A 671 35.98 -14.29 3.71
N PRO A 672 36.78 -15.23 4.26
CA PRO A 672 37.65 -15.01 5.44
C PRO A 672 38.92 -14.15 5.29
N SER A 673 39.03 -13.23 4.31
CA SER A 673 40.33 -12.61 3.97
C SER A 673 40.55 -11.15 4.41
N THR A 674 39.58 -10.46 4.99
CA THR A 674 39.78 -9.12 5.61
C THR A 674 38.57 -8.77 6.47
N PRO A 675 38.73 -8.10 7.65
CA PRO A 675 37.59 -7.49 8.33
C PRO A 675 36.86 -6.57 7.36
N GLY A 676 35.54 -6.71 7.28
CA GLY A 676 34.72 -5.87 6.40
C GLY A 676 34.61 -4.45 6.96
N ALA A 677 34.33 -3.46 6.11
CA ALA A 677 34.06 -2.09 6.56
C ALA A 677 32.92 -2.00 7.61
N LEU A 678 32.00 -2.98 7.61
CA LEU A 678 30.96 -3.10 8.62
C LEU A 678 31.51 -3.59 9.98
N ASP A 679 32.49 -4.51 9.98
CA ASP A 679 33.12 -5.00 11.22
C ASP A 679 33.89 -3.87 11.91
N ASP A 680 34.66 -3.09 11.14
CA ASP A 680 35.37 -1.90 11.64
C ASP A 680 34.40 -0.88 12.24
N LEU A 681 33.22 -0.70 11.62
CA LEU A 681 32.18 0.22 12.08
C LEU A 681 31.58 -0.23 13.42
N ILE A 682 31.31 -1.53 13.55
CA ILE A 682 30.77 -2.14 14.76
C ILE A 682 31.78 -2.05 15.90
N ASP A 683 33.05 -2.33 15.62
CA ASP A 683 34.14 -2.22 16.59
C ASP A 683 34.36 -0.77 17.05
N LYS A 684 34.30 0.20 16.12
CA LYS A 684 34.32 1.64 16.44
C LYS A 684 33.18 2.03 17.38
N CYS A 685 31.98 1.47 17.17
CA CYS A 685 30.84 1.71 18.04
C CYS A 685 30.92 0.95 19.38
N GLY A 686 31.86 0.01 19.54
CA GLY A 686 32.06 -0.78 20.75
C GLY A 686 31.02 -1.89 20.95
N TYR A 687 30.34 -2.30 19.88
CA TYR A 687 29.37 -3.39 19.93
C TYR A 687 30.04 -4.75 19.75
N ARG A 688 29.37 -5.81 20.21
CA ARG A 688 29.81 -7.19 20.02
C ARG A 688 28.86 -7.92 19.08
N VAL A 689 29.40 -8.77 18.23
CA VAL A 689 28.62 -9.66 17.36
C VAL A 689 28.80 -11.08 17.88
N LEU A 690 27.71 -11.84 17.95
CA LEU A 690 27.74 -13.25 18.35
C LEU A 690 27.39 -14.13 17.15
N PRO A 691 28.02 -15.30 16.99
CA PRO A 691 27.53 -16.26 16.01
C PRO A 691 26.10 -16.65 16.35
N VAL A 692 25.26 -16.92 15.34
CA VAL A 692 23.83 -17.24 15.55
C VAL A 692 23.63 -18.45 16.47
N SER A 693 24.58 -19.38 16.53
CA SER A 693 24.57 -20.52 17.46
C SER A 693 24.59 -20.11 18.94
N GLU A 694 24.99 -18.88 19.24
CA GLU A 694 25.04 -18.29 20.58
C GLU A 694 23.91 -17.27 20.83
N TYR A 695 22.82 -17.29 20.05
CA TYR A 695 21.71 -16.32 20.14
C TYR A 695 21.14 -16.15 21.56
N LYS A 696 21.19 -17.18 22.41
CA LYS A 696 20.74 -17.12 23.82
C LYS A 696 21.59 -16.21 24.69
N LYS A 697 22.80 -15.89 24.26
CA LYS A 697 23.72 -14.95 24.91
C LYS A 697 23.62 -13.54 24.31
N LEU A 698 22.73 -13.32 23.33
CA LEU A 698 22.39 -11.99 22.86
C LEU A 698 21.79 -11.25 24.07
N TYR A 699 22.65 -10.45 24.72
CA TYR A 699 22.42 -9.79 26.01
C TYR A 699 22.45 -10.71 27.26
N SER A 700 23.63 -10.93 27.85
CA SER A 700 23.81 -11.50 29.20
C SER A 700 24.18 -10.39 30.21
N LYS A 701 23.40 -10.25 31.30
CA LYS A 701 23.59 -9.23 32.36
C LYS A 701 24.94 -9.25 33.09
N GLU A 702 25.79 -10.26 32.85
CA GLU A 702 26.94 -10.57 33.70
C GLU A 702 28.28 -9.96 33.21
N GLU A 703 28.39 -9.33 32.03
CA GLU A 703 29.66 -8.80 31.52
C GLU A 703 29.70 -7.26 31.37
N ASN A 704 30.71 -6.66 32.00
CA ASN A 704 31.01 -5.22 31.97
C ASN A 704 31.38 -4.72 30.55
N GLU A 705 30.77 -3.60 30.15
CA GLU A 705 31.18 -2.63 29.12
C GLU A 705 31.12 -2.99 27.61
N LYS A 706 30.71 -4.19 27.17
CA LYS A 706 30.44 -4.46 25.74
C LYS A 706 29.12 -5.20 25.53
N VAL A 707 28.14 -4.53 24.93
CA VAL A 707 26.81 -5.11 24.66
C VAL A 707 26.82 -5.81 23.30
N ALA A 708 26.51 -7.11 23.29
CA ALA A 708 26.23 -7.82 22.05
C ALA A 708 24.79 -7.53 21.59
N ILE A 709 24.63 -6.92 20.41
CA ILE A 709 23.31 -6.51 19.88
C ILE A 709 23.04 -7.01 18.46
N LEU A 710 24.02 -7.66 17.82
CA LEU A 710 23.90 -8.26 16.49
C LEU A 710 24.35 -9.72 16.52
N LEU A 711 23.76 -10.52 15.64
CA LEU A 711 24.20 -11.89 15.38
C LEU A 711 25.00 -11.92 14.06
N SER A 712 25.75 -12.99 13.82
CA SER A 712 26.40 -13.25 12.54
C SER A 712 26.23 -14.68 12.08
N ILE A 713 26.31 -14.84 10.76
CA ILE A 713 26.30 -16.12 10.06
C ILE A 713 27.34 -16.11 8.95
N ASN A 714 27.92 -17.26 8.62
CA ASN A 714 28.72 -17.41 7.40
C ASN A 714 27.90 -17.96 6.24
N ASN A 715 26.81 -18.66 6.58
CA ASN A 715 25.86 -19.28 5.68
C ASN A 715 24.48 -19.31 6.37
N TYR A 716 23.41 -19.34 5.60
CA TYR A 716 22.03 -19.38 6.05
C TYR A 716 21.65 -20.69 6.74
N THR A 717 22.34 -21.81 6.49
CA THR A 717 22.05 -23.06 7.23
C THR A 717 22.36 -22.94 8.71
N GLU A 718 23.30 -22.08 9.12
CA GLU A 718 23.53 -21.76 10.53
C GLU A 718 22.28 -21.23 11.24
N ILE A 719 21.40 -20.47 10.56
CA ILE A 719 20.12 -20.02 11.16
C ILE A 719 19.21 -21.22 11.40
N ILE A 720 19.10 -22.12 10.42
CA ILE A 720 18.28 -23.34 10.51
C ILE A 720 18.77 -24.22 11.66
N ASP A 721 20.08 -24.48 11.69
CA ASP A 721 20.73 -25.38 12.64
C ASP A 721 20.71 -24.84 14.07
N SER A 722 20.72 -23.51 14.24
CA SER A 722 20.63 -22.89 15.56
C SER A 722 19.31 -23.16 16.27
N GLY A 723 18.24 -23.45 15.52
CA GLY A 723 16.87 -23.53 16.04
C GLY A 723 16.33 -22.22 16.60
N MET A 724 17.01 -21.09 16.36
CA MET A 724 16.71 -19.79 16.95
C MET A 724 15.28 -19.33 16.65
N LEU A 725 14.80 -19.52 15.41
CA LEU A 725 13.45 -19.11 15.00
C LEU A 725 12.36 -20.10 15.44
N GLN A 726 12.74 -21.20 16.09
CA GLN A 726 11.83 -22.19 16.69
C GLN A 726 11.82 -22.11 18.23
N ASP A 727 12.71 -21.33 18.84
CA ASP A 727 12.78 -21.19 20.29
C ASP A 727 11.74 -20.17 20.79
N GLU A 728 10.58 -20.68 21.23
CA GLU A 728 9.48 -19.87 21.75
C GLU A 728 9.82 -19.15 23.08
N ASN A 729 10.88 -19.57 23.79
CA ASN A 729 11.27 -18.99 25.08
C ASN A 729 12.34 -17.91 24.97
N TRP A 730 12.96 -17.75 23.79
CA TRP A 730 13.95 -16.72 23.57
C TRP A 730 13.28 -15.38 23.30
N ASP A 731 13.69 -14.31 23.98
CA ASP A 731 13.20 -12.97 23.71
C ASP A 731 14.27 -12.14 22.98
N PRO A 732 14.14 -11.94 21.65
CA PRO A 732 15.08 -11.13 20.89
C PRO A 732 14.98 -9.62 21.17
N THR A 733 13.88 -9.12 21.74
CA THR A 733 13.73 -7.66 21.98
C THR A 733 14.47 -7.20 23.22
N ALA A 734 14.72 -8.10 24.18
CA ALA A 734 15.39 -7.81 25.44
C ALA A 734 16.74 -7.06 25.30
N ALA A 735 17.56 -7.44 24.31
CA ALA A 735 18.85 -6.80 24.04
C ALA A 735 18.69 -5.33 23.64
N LYS A 736 17.65 -5.02 22.86
CA LYS A 736 17.35 -3.67 22.37
C LYS A 736 16.65 -2.81 23.40
N GLU A 737 15.72 -3.39 24.17
CA GLU A 737 15.08 -2.69 25.27
C GLU A 737 16.11 -2.23 26.32
N ALA A 738 17.08 -3.09 26.61
CA ALA A 738 18.20 -2.72 27.47
C ALA A 738 19.11 -1.66 26.86
N TRP A 739 19.40 -1.75 25.56
CA TRP A 739 20.18 -0.73 24.83
C TRP A 739 19.50 0.65 24.86
N LYS A 740 18.18 0.72 24.59
CA LYS A 740 17.38 1.95 24.72
C LYS A 740 17.36 2.48 26.16
N LYS A 741 17.40 1.58 27.16
CA LYS A 741 17.43 1.99 28.56
C LYS A 741 18.77 2.63 28.94
N SER A 742 19.90 2.11 28.42
CA SER A 742 21.21 2.74 28.62
C SER A 742 21.33 4.12 27.97
N GLU A 743 20.63 4.40 26.86
CA GLU A 743 20.54 5.75 26.27
C GLU A 743 19.89 6.79 27.19
N LEU A 744 18.99 6.36 28.07
CA LEU A 744 18.22 7.24 28.96
C LEU A 744 18.94 7.53 30.28
N GLU A 745 19.98 6.74 30.61
CA GLU A 745 20.72 6.80 31.88
C GLU A 745 22.05 7.59 31.76
N ASP A 746 22.57 7.82 30.54
CA ASP A 746 23.80 8.57 30.21
C ASP A 746 23.55 9.92 29.49
#